data_AF-R6PYX5-F1
#
_entry.id   AF-R6PYX5-F1
#
_cell.length_a   1.000
_cell.length_b   1.000
_cell.length_c   1.000
_cell.angle_alpha   90.00
_cell.angle_beta   90.00
_cell.angle_gamma   90.00
#
_symmetry.space_group_name_H-M   'P 1'
#
loop_
_entity.id
_entity.type
_entity.pdbx_description
1 polymer ?
#
loop_
_entity_poly.entity_id
_entity_poly.type
_entity_poly.pdbx_seq_one_letter_code
_entity_poly.pdbx_strand_id
1 'polypeptide(L)'
;MAWFRDQVNGGNKKICAKIADNVEVIDLKNFCHAADASKKIDEQSWVPIGNSNKPYQGTFDGNGKTITNLYINAEQKYMGLFGYTYEGTIKNLTFEYANVTNTNSYAGVLVGNALWRSTLQNIKISNTCQIKGGNYTGGIAGSLDGNASNCVNYATVQGKEDVGGLFGYYSRTGNSMTACANYGNVTATSNTVGGLVGYYSSGTIQDCANYGNIEGTNNVGGMAGYVSKGKMQNVFCYGNVSATNNTKRGGMVCGYSSKGVTEGMVAYYSGAKLTVNSQEQTVKAFGSDNLSEDNATGFTETQLKSGVVAYLLQQNASSEAKWGQNLANDGDSYPVIGSEHTVYSDNSLVNCMTYEIISGSFTNNTTSSAIKYQHGQTINHHVATNATCTEAATKEYWQCQDCLRTYSDSQLTEELTDVTIAEKPALGHKNDEDGYCNQCQHYVAVKPSQESGVYLISKPCHLAWFRDYVNGTIVDDGEAAGTTHPSASAKLTADIDLKNYCHAAEDGKELLSWLPIGNDNNRWKGNMDGQGHTISNLYIKTAQNHVGLFGYTDGATIQDLIFGNAKVENVSTTNEKTYKTGILAGYACASTNSPAHIKGIKTTNNCTVIGQEDTGGIVGIAKINLENCENRSSVKGTGSVGGIAGDSFERNIKRCTNYGTVENGRNQYIGGIIGYAYGTCIEDCANYGKITSTGWHAGGIAGSTLKNSSIQNVFSYGDVTNTNGSSGIIIGYVGGTLTAKGIVAYNKEALLNNSSENIKIVGTGSLTFEDGKEEANVVKAFTKQQIKSGEVALALNDNKTSGDLAWYQKLGENGDAYPVLKSTGDNTVYHGKECDKITDVYTNDNSIFGEDGAVPHVFEMAGHPDANGLYGDVCINCNANNENIKYIQHFCGILGNNLKLIYADGKYTAEAVTLTDGEAYNSPVDIEVADFKYIRTFDAYKWQSLYVPFRMSLEQLTSNGLNVATPVDIEVVDETITRLNVKKLKSGSSKANYPSLIMCESDGEKTIELADVTLSASKEKFIDCMSMTRKYVFNGVYQANKNLASNSEDAINYIIKDGGLVLRTDDDVPAPQSWYMNVTIRENPFGGADEPLSSDAKTMPIYVMGEGYATGIENVNTAEEHILHGIYDLQGRKLSQEPESGIYIKDGKKYVK
;
A
#
# COMPACT_ATOMS: atom_id res chain seq x y z
N MET A 1 -61.71 20.59 6.35
CA MET A 1 -60.42 20.99 5.74
C MET A 1 -59.51 21.74 6.71
N ALA A 2 -59.93 22.86 7.32
CA ALA A 2 -59.12 23.64 8.26
C ALA A 2 -58.53 22.82 9.44
N TRP A 3 -59.35 21.95 10.07
CA TRP A 3 -58.84 21.05 11.12
C TRP A 3 -57.69 20.15 10.63
N PHE A 4 -57.81 19.58 9.42
CA PHE A 4 -56.78 18.71 8.84
C PHE A 4 -55.48 19.47 8.58
N ARG A 5 -55.58 20.69 8.04
CA ARG A 5 -54.45 21.62 7.93
C ARG A 5 -53.75 21.81 9.27
N ASP A 6 -54.52 22.09 10.32
CA ASP A 6 -53.99 22.38 11.65
C ASP A 6 -53.34 21.13 12.28
N GLN A 7 -53.84 19.91 12.01
CA GLN A 7 -53.19 18.67 12.42
C GLN A 7 -51.82 18.48 11.75
N VAL A 8 -51.76 18.65 10.43
CA VAL A 8 -50.49 18.52 9.67
C VAL A 8 -49.50 19.58 10.13
N ASN A 9 -49.94 20.83 10.22
CA ASN A 9 -49.11 21.96 10.66
C ASN A 9 -48.76 21.87 12.17
N GLY A 10 -49.54 21.14 12.96
CA GLY A 10 -49.24 20.79 14.35
C GLY A 10 -48.09 19.78 14.47
N GLY A 11 -47.83 18.99 13.44
CA GLY A 11 -46.73 18.02 13.41
C GLY A 11 -47.16 16.59 13.07
N ASN A 12 -48.45 16.33 12.87
CA ASN A 12 -48.95 15.03 12.44
C ASN A 12 -48.76 14.86 10.93
N LYS A 13 -47.51 14.77 10.48
CA LYS A 13 -47.12 14.84 9.06
C LYS A 13 -47.68 13.68 8.21
N LYS A 14 -47.94 12.52 8.82
CA LYS A 14 -48.35 11.28 8.13
C LYS A 14 -49.86 11.03 8.17
N ILE A 15 -50.66 11.98 8.66
CA ILE A 15 -52.12 11.77 8.73
C ILE A 15 -52.70 11.51 7.34
N CYS A 16 -53.51 10.47 7.19
CA CYS A 16 -54.24 10.20 5.96
C CYS A 16 -55.67 10.73 6.07
N ALA A 17 -56.24 11.21 4.98
CA ALA A 17 -57.60 11.72 4.94
C ALA A 17 -58.30 11.34 3.62
N LYS A 18 -59.61 11.11 3.71
CA LYS A 18 -60.52 10.91 2.57
C LYS A 18 -61.68 11.90 2.71
N ILE A 19 -62.09 12.59 1.63
CA ILE A 19 -63.34 13.35 1.63
C ILE A 19 -64.51 12.36 1.72
N ALA A 20 -65.38 12.56 2.71
CA ALA A 20 -66.48 11.65 3.01
C ALA A 20 -67.45 11.51 1.83
N ASP A 21 -68.05 10.32 1.68
CA ASP A 21 -68.88 9.99 0.50
C ASP A 21 -70.11 10.90 0.38
N ASN A 22 -70.65 11.37 1.52
CA ASN A 22 -71.79 12.28 1.61
C ASN A 22 -71.45 13.76 1.35
N VAL A 23 -70.18 14.10 1.10
CA VAL A 23 -69.75 15.44 0.74
C VAL A 23 -69.58 15.50 -0.77
N GLU A 24 -70.23 16.46 -1.42
CA GLU A 24 -70.07 16.71 -2.87
C GLU A 24 -69.05 17.82 -3.14
N VAL A 25 -69.12 18.89 -2.35
CA VAL A 25 -68.28 20.08 -2.49
C VAL A 25 -67.73 20.53 -1.13
N ILE A 26 -66.45 20.89 -1.09
CA ILE A 26 -65.83 21.62 0.02
C ILE A 26 -65.65 23.09 -0.39
N ASP A 27 -66.45 23.98 0.19
CA ASP A 27 -66.37 25.43 -0.04
C ASP A 27 -65.46 26.11 0.99
N LEU A 28 -64.40 26.78 0.52
CA LEU A 28 -63.41 27.45 1.36
C LEU A 28 -63.69 28.94 1.61
N LYS A 29 -64.79 29.50 1.09
CA LYS A 29 -65.07 30.96 1.15
C LYS A 29 -65.13 31.56 2.55
N ASN A 30 -65.35 30.77 3.60
CA ASN A 30 -65.39 31.23 5.00
C ASN A 30 -64.02 31.16 5.69
N PHE A 31 -62.99 30.64 5.01
CA PHE A 31 -61.64 30.44 5.55
C PHE A 31 -60.58 31.17 4.75
N CYS A 32 -60.87 31.48 3.48
CA CYS A 32 -60.06 32.32 2.63
C CYS A 32 -60.93 33.03 1.59
N HIS A 33 -60.73 34.32 1.42
CA HIS A 33 -61.47 35.17 0.50
C HIS A 33 -60.74 36.50 0.27
N ALA A 34 -60.98 37.12 -0.89
CA ALA A 34 -60.59 38.50 -1.14
C ALA A 34 -61.34 39.46 -0.21
N ALA A 35 -60.82 40.69 -0.06
CA ALA A 35 -61.56 41.74 0.63
C ALA A 35 -62.86 42.09 -0.14
N ASP A 36 -63.95 42.28 0.60
CA ASP A 36 -65.24 42.76 0.08
C ASP A 36 -65.68 43.99 0.88
N ALA A 37 -65.35 45.18 0.34
CA ALA A 37 -65.68 46.46 0.95
C ALA A 37 -67.20 46.69 1.08
N SER A 38 -68.02 46.08 0.23
CA SER A 38 -69.49 46.20 0.28
C SER A 38 -70.10 45.43 1.47
N LYS A 39 -69.40 44.39 1.94
CA LYS A 39 -69.80 43.55 3.08
C LYS A 39 -68.96 43.77 4.34
N LYS A 40 -67.97 44.68 4.29
CA LYS A 40 -66.98 44.94 5.36
C LYS A 40 -66.23 43.67 5.78
N ILE A 41 -65.80 42.89 4.80
CA ILE A 41 -65.01 41.67 5.01
C ILE A 41 -63.57 41.98 4.56
N ASP A 42 -62.61 41.80 5.47
CA ASP A 42 -61.18 41.98 5.16
C ASP A 42 -60.64 40.80 4.33
N GLU A 43 -59.48 40.98 3.69
CA GLU A 43 -58.85 39.90 2.95
C GLU A 43 -58.33 38.81 3.91
N GLN A 44 -58.60 37.54 3.57
CA GLN A 44 -58.02 36.39 4.28
C GLN A 44 -57.44 35.39 3.28
N SER A 45 -56.12 35.22 3.32
CA SER A 45 -55.41 34.26 2.45
C SER A 45 -55.35 32.87 3.09
N TRP A 46 -55.42 31.81 2.27
CA TRP A 46 -55.31 30.43 2.76
C TRP A 46 -53.92 30.13 3.34
N VAL A 47 -53.90 29.51 4.51
CA VAL A 47 -52.68 28.94 5.11
C VAL A 47 -52.47 27.53 4.55
N PRO A 48 -51.33 27.24 3.88
CA PRO A 48 -51.13 25.93 3.26
C PRO A 48 -51.08 24.76 4.25
N ILE A 49 -51.48 23.58 3.77
CA ILE A 49 -51.31 22.30 4.47
C ILE A 49 -49.86 21.83 4.28
N GLY A 50 -49.10 21.73 5.37
CA GLY A 50 -47.68 21.37 5.36
C GLY A 50 -46.76 22.53 4.94
N ASN A 51 -45.56 22.55 5.52
CA ASN A 51 -44.52 23.54 5.22
C ASN A 51 -43.13 22.86 5.22
N SER A 52 -42.07 23.59 4.88
CA SER A 52 -40.71 23.02 4.78
C SER A 52 -40.19 22.35 6.06
N ASN A 53 -40.64 22.77 7.24
CA ASN A 53 -40.29 22.12 8.52
C ASN A 53 -41.20 20.93 8.84
N LYS A 54 -42.45 21.00 8.38
CA LYS A 54 -43.50 20.00 8.62
C LYS A 54 -44.14 19.59 7.30
N PRO A 55 -43.39 18.88 6.43
CA PRO A 55 -43.92 18.45 5.14
C PRO A 55 -45.04 17.43 5.34
N TYR A 56 -46.06 17.47 4.49
CA TYR A 56 -47.10 16.46 4.47
C TYR A 56 -46.59 15.17 3.81
N GLN A 57 -46.79 14.03 4.45
CA GLN A 57 -46.26 12.70 4.08
C GLN A 57 -47.35 11.62 4.00
N GLY A 58 -48.63 12.00 4.16
CA GLY A 58 -49.75 11.06 4.16
C GLY A 58 -50.40 10.90 2.79
N THR A 59 -51.53 10.18 2.77
CA THR A 59 -52.43 10.09 1.62
C THR A 59 -53.66 10.97 1.81
N PHE A 60 -53.91 11.88 0.87
CA PHE A 60 -55.14 12.66 0.76
C PHE A 60 -55.95 12.20 -0.46
N ASP A 61 -57.08 11.55 -0.22
CA ASP A 61 -58.01 11.10 -1.25
C ASP A 61 -59.23 12.01 -1.31
N GLY A 62 -59.34 12.77 -2.39
CA GLY A 62 -60.48 13.65 -2.65
C GLY A 62 -61.77 12.93 -3.00
N ASN A 63 -61.74 11.60 -3.23
CA ASN A 63 -62.91 10.79 -3.50
C ASN A 63 -63.76 11.28 -4.70
N GLY A 64 -63.09 11.90 -5.69
CA GLY A 64 -63.72 12.47 -6.88
C GLY A 64 -64.49 13.76 -6.64
N LYS A 65 -64.33 14.39 -5.48
CA LYS A 65 -65.10 15.57 -5.05
C LYS A 65 -64.43 16.89 -5.43
N THR A 66 -65.20 17.97 -5.33
CA THR A 66 -64.75 19.32 -5.69
C THR A 66 -64.35 20.14 -4.46
N ILE A 67 -63.25 20.88 -4.56
CA ILE A 67 -62.88 21.96 -3.66
C ILE A 67 -63.11 23.29 -4.40
N THR A 68 -63.91 24.18 -3.81
CA THR A 68 -64.27 25.46 -4.43
C THR A 68 -63.81 26.67 -3.60
N ASN A 69 -63.60 27.80 -4.28
CA ASN A 69 -63.29 29.10 -3.69
C ASN A 69 -61.98 29.12 -2.87
N LEU A 70 -60.98 28.33 -3.27
CA LEU A 70 -59.64 28.45 -2.69
C LEU A 70 -59.06 29.82 -3.07
N TYR A 71 -58.76 30.64 -2.07
CA TYR A 71 -58.17 31.95 -2.27
C TYR A 71 -56.79 32.04 -1.62
N ILE A 72 -55.78 32.35 -2.43
CA ILE A 72 -54.40 32.61 -2.00
C ILE A 72 -53.97 33.95 -2.58
N ASN A 73 -53.61 34.88 -1.71
CA ASN A 73 -52.86 36.08 -2.04
C ASN A 73 -51.67 36.16 -1.07
N ALA A 74 -50.45 35.99 -1.57
CA ALA A 74 -49.25 35.88 -0.72
C ALA A 74 -47.97 36.30 -1.44
N GLU A 75 -46.89 36.49 -0.68
CA GLU A 75 -45.54 36.75 -1.19
C GLU A 75 -44.51 35.80 -0.55
N GLN A 76 -44.88 34.53 -0.36
CA GLN A 76 -44.07 33.53 0.36
C GLN A 76 -43.81 32.28 -0.47
N LYS A 77 -42.78 31.52 -0.12
CA LYS A 77 -42.48 30.26 -0.81
C LYS A 77 -43.52 29.20 -0.48
N TYR A 78 -43.76 28.31 -1.45
CA TYR A 78 -44.53 27.07 -1.28
C TYR A 78 -46.04 27.31 -1.05
N MET A 79 -46.70 27.83 -2.07
CA MET A 79 -48.13 28.18 -2.01
C MET A 79 -49.00 27.24 -2.86
N GLY A 80 -50.06 26.76 -2.21
CA GLY A 80 -51.14 25.93 -2.75
C GLY A 80 -52.06 25.49 -1.63
N LEU A 81 -53.06 24.64 -1.93
CA LEU A 81 -53.85 23.99 -0.88
C LEU A 81 -52.91 23.29 0.13
N PHE A 82 -51.91 22.58 -0.41
CA PHE A 82 -50.74 22.09 0.29
C PHE A 82 -49.53 22.97 -0.01
N GLY A 83 -48.74 23.29 1.00
CA GLY A 83 -47.53 24.08 0.80
C GLY A 83 -46.38 23.18 0.37
N TYR A 84 -46.11 22.17 1.18
CA TYR A 84 -44.97 21.28 1.02
C TYR A 84 -45.34 19.83 1.31
N THR A 85 -45.07 18.93 0.36
CA THR A 85 -45.23 17.48 0.53
C THR A 85 -43.89 16.75 0.36
N TYR A 86 -43.73 15.62 1.03
CA TYR A 86 -42.56 14.74 0.94
C TYR A 86 -43.05 13.29 1.03
N GLU A 87 -42.85 12.47 0.00
CA GLU A 87 -43.45 11.12 -0.10
C GLU A 87 -44.99 11.13 0.01
N GLY A 88 -45.63 12.27 -0.26
CA GLY A 88 -47.08 12.43 -0.10
C GLY A 88 -47.85 11.93 -1.32
N THR A 89 -49.05 11.40 -1.10
CA THR A 89 -49.98 11.03 -2.18
C THR A 89 -51.23 11.90 -2.11
N ILE A 90 -51.56 12.61 -3.19
CA ILE A 90 -52.80 13.40 -3.30
C ILE A 90 -53.54 12.98 -4.57
N LYS A 91 -54.80 12.56 -4.44
CA LYS A 91 -55.56 12.03 -5.58
C LYS A 91 -57.04 12.37 -5.60
N ASN A 92 -57.66 12.24 -6.77
CA ASN A 92 -59.10 12.26 -7.01
C ASN A 92 -59.78 13.59 -6.61
N LEU A 93 -59.31 14.72 -7.13
CA LEU A 93 -59.80 16.05 -6.76
C LEU A 93 -60.10 16.92 -7.98
N THR A 94 -61.19 17.68 -7.88
CA THR A 94 -61.49 18.79 -8.80
C THR A 94 -61.40 20.13 -8.06
N PHE A 95 -60.86 21.15 -8.70
CA PHE A 95 -60.86 22.53 -8.20
C PHE A 95 -61.71 23.45 -9.06
N GLU A 96 -62.57 24.22 -8.41
CA GLU A 96 -63.40 25.27 -9.02
C GLU A 96 -63.21 26.61 -8.30
N TYR A 97 -63.28 27.70 -9.06
CA TYR A 97 -63.17 29.08 -8.55
C TYR A 97 -61.95 29.32 -7.66
N ALA A 98 -60.84 28.61 -7.88
CA ALA A 98 -59.60 28.83 -7.15
C ALA A 98 -58.85 30.04 -7.74
N ASN A 99 -58.46 31.00 -6.90
CA ASN A 99 -57.68 32.16 -7.28
C ASN A 99 -56.39 32.18 -6.47
N VAL A 100 -55.27 31.88 -7.14
CA VAL A 100 -53.95 31.78 -6.53
C VAL A 100 -53.05 32.86 -7.08
N THR A 101 -52.73 33.86 -6.25
CA THR A 101 -51.73 34.88 -6.51
C THR A 101 -50.58 34.74 -5.51
N ASN A 102 -49.37 34.44 -6.00
CA ASN A 102 -48.15 34.38 -5.20
C ASN A 102 -46.96 34.96 -5.95
N THR A 103 -46.40 36.09 -5.52
CA THR A 103 -45.29 36.73 -6.25
C THR A 103 -43.92 36.07 -6.02
N ASN A 104 -43.84 35.13 -5.06
CA ASN A 104 -42.61 34.40 -4.70
C ASN A 104 -42.56 33.01 -5.37
N SER A 105 -41.55 32.19 -5.03
CA SER A 105 -41.30 30.90 -5.68
C SER A 105 -42.25 29.77 -5.24
N TYR A 106 -42.51 28.83 -6.16
CA TYR A 106 -43.28 27.60 -5.95
C TYR A 106 -44.76 27.85 -5.68
N ALA A 107 -45.54 27.98 -6.75
CA ALA A 107 -46.98 28.19 -6.69
C ALA A 107 -47.74 27.17 -7.55
N GLY A 108 -48.84 26.64 -7.01
CA GLY A 108 -49.85 25.91 -7.76
C GLY A 108 -51.15 25.78 -6.98
N VAL A 109 -52.25 25.41 -7.63
CA VAL A 109 -53.55 25.27 -6.92
C VAL A 109 -53.49 24.18 -5.87
N LEU A 110 -52.89 23.03 -6.21
CA LEU A 110 -52.84 21.87 -5.32
C LEU A 110 -51.65 21.93 -4.37
N VAL A 111 -50.42 22.07 -4.91
CA VAL A 111 -49.18 22.00 -4.11
C VAL A 111 -48.18 23.08 -4.48
N GLY A 112 -47.57 23.73 -3.50
CA GLY A 112 -46.39 24.57 -3.75
C GLY A 112 -45.20 23.74 -4.25
N ASN A 113 -44.68 22.85 -3.41
CA ASN A 113 -43.59 21.94 -3.75
C ASN A 113 -43.85 20.51 -3.27
N ALA A 114 -43.82 19.54 -4.18
CA ALA A 114 -43.95 18.13 -3.91
C ALA A 114 -42.62 17.42 -4.13
N LEU A 115 -42.01 16.89 -3.07
CA LEU A 115 -40.69 16.28 -3.13
C LEU A 115 -40.68 14.77 -2.90
N TRP A 116 -39.62 14.15 -3.43
CA TRP A 116 -39.21 12.79 -3.11
C TRP A 116 -40.34 11.76 -3.23
N ARG A 117 -40.55 11.25 -4.46
CA ARG A 117 -41.50 10.18 -4.76
C ARG A 117 -42.96 10.53 -4.40
N SER A 118 -43.30 11.82 -4.35
CA SER A 118 -44.70 12.23 -4.21
C SER A 118 -45.55 11.73 -5.38
N THR A 119 -46.86 11.57 -5.19
CA THR A 119 -47.77 11.11 -6.24
C THR A 119 -48.98 12.02 -6.34
N LEU A 120 -49.24 12.54 -7.54
CA LEU A 120 -50.43 13.32 -7.88
C LEU A 120 -51.25 12.56 -8.93
N GLN A 121 -52.50 12.25 -8.63
CA GLN A 121 -53.31 11.39 -9.50
C GLN A 121 -54.75 11.87 -9.63
N ASN A 122 -55.33 11.85 -10.84
CA ASN A 122 -56.74 12.22 -11.07
C ASN A 122 -57.05 13.63 -10.52
N ILE A 123 -56.22 14.61 -10.88
CA ILE A 123 -56.37 16.01 -10.45
C ILE A 123 -56.89 16.85 -11.59
N LYS A 124 -57.99 17.56 -11.38
CA LYS A 124 -58.59 18.46 -12.38
C LYS A 124 -58.66 19.89 -11.87
N ILE A 125 -58.05 20.82 -12.57
CA ILE A 125 -58.20 22.27 -12.34
C ILE A 125 -59.13 22.83 -13.41
N SER A 126 -60.32 23.31 -13.03
CA SER A 126 -61.31 23.83 -13.99
C SER A 126 -60.91 25.19 -14.58
N ASN A 127 -61.58 25.58 -15.66
CA ASN A 127 -61.40 26.88 -16.34
C ASN A 127 -61.88 28.08 -15.50
N THR A 128 -62.58 27.84 -14.40
CA THR A 128 -63.00 28.90 -13.45
C THR A 128 -61.88 29.31 -12.50
N CYS A 129 -60.76 28.57 -12.48
CA CYS A 129 -59.61 28.89 -11.66
C CYS A 129 -58.62 29.82 -12.38
N GLN A 130 -57.77 30.51 -11.62
CA GLN A 130 -56.68 31.34 -12.12
C GLN A 130 -55.44 31.24 -11.23
N ILE A 131 -54.26 31.20 -11.86
CA ILE A 131 -52.97 31.12 -11.17
C ILE A 131 -52.07 32.25 -11.68
N LYS A 132 -51.52 33.03 -10.76
CA LYS A 132 -50.52 34.08 -10.97
C LYS A 132 -49.37 33.88 -9.97
N GLY A 133 -48.26 33.31 -10.42
CA GLY A 133 -47.13 32.94 -9.58
C GLY A 133 -45.85 33.74 -9.84
N GLY A 134 -44.82 33.51 -9.03
CA GLY A 134 -43.45 33.98 -9.27
C GLY A 134 -42.64 32.95 -10.07
N ASN A 135 -41.49 32.54 -9.53
CA ASN A 135 -40.66 31.49 -10.11
C ASN A 135 -41.23 30.10 -9.78
N TYR A 136 -41.11 29.13 -10.68
CA TYR A 136 -41.63 27.77 -10.50
C TYR A 136 -43.16 27.78 -10.27
N THR A 137 -43.89 28.15 -11.31
CA THR A 137 -45.36 28.25 -11.25
C THR A 137 -45.98 27.17 -12.11
N GLY A 138 -46.88 26.36 -11.51
CA GLY A 138 -47.66 25.38 -12.23
C GLY A 138 -49.16 25.53 -11.97
N GLY A 139 -50.02 25.10 -12.89
CA GLY A 139 -51.46 25.07 -12.63
C GLY A 139 -51.82 24.13 -11.48
N ILE A 140 -51.14 22.98 -11.40
CA ILE A 140 -51.33 21.99 -10.33
C ILE A 140 -50.30 22.19 -9.22
N ALA A 141 -49.01 22.18 -9.56
CA ALA A 141 -47.96 22.37 -8.56
C ALA A 141 -46.78 23.22 -9.03
N GLY A 142 -46.15 23.97 -8.12
CA GLY A 142 -44.96 24.75 -8.46
C GLY A 142 -43.78 23.86 -8.85
N SER A 143 -43.56 22.79 -8.09
CA SER A 143 -42.53 21.77 -8.37
C SER A 143 -43.03 20.37 -8.01
N LEU A 144 -42.69 19.40 -8.85
CA LEU A 144 -42.95 17.98 -8.62
C LEU A 144 -41.68 17.14 -8.86
N ASP A 145 -41.21 16.54 -7.77
CA ASP A 145 -40.27 15.42 -7.77
C ASP A 145 -41.03 14.16 -7.33
N GLY A 146 -41.79 13.63 -8.28
CA GLY A 146 -42.67 12.49 -8.10
C GLY A 146 -43.46 12.14 -9.36
N ASN A 147 -44.42 11.22 -9.24
CA ASN A 147 -45.25 10.77 -10.36
C ASN A 147 -46.53 11.59 -10.49
N ALA A 148 -46.96 11.82 -11.74
CA ALA A 148 -48.25 12.43 -12.07
C ALA A 148 -49.03 11.56 -13.05
N SER A 149 -50.29 11.25 -12.77
CA SER A 149 -51.15 10.50 -13.69
C SER A 149 -52.54 11.09 -13.80
N ASN A 150 -53.08 11.16 -15.02
CA ASN A 150 -54.44 11.64 -15.29
C ASN A 150 -54.73 13.02 -14.67
N CYS A 151 -53.79 13.96 -14.86
CA CYS A 151 -53.87 15.31 -14.33
C CYS A 151 -54.18 16.30 -15.45
N VAL A 152 -55.19 17.15 -15.24
CA VAL A 152 -55.68 18.08 -16.26
C VAL A 152 -55.81 19.50 -15.73
N ASN A 153 -55.27 20.47 -16.47
CA ASN A 153 -55.44 21.90 -16.19
C ASN A 153 -56.23 22.60 -17.30
N TYR A 154 -57.32 23.27 -16.95
CA TYR A 154 -58.07 24.17 -17.83
C TYR A 154 -57.87 25.65 -17.47
N ALA A 155 -57.20 25.95 -16.35
CA ALA A 155 -57.03 27.31 -15.84
C ALA A 155 -55.89 28.04 -16.54
N THR A 156 -56.00 29.37 -16.63
CA THR A 156 -54.89 30.20 -17.09
C THR A 156 -53.80 30.26 -16.02
N VAL A 157 -52.54 30.03 -16.43
CA VAL A 157 -51.36 30.04 -15.56
C VAL A 157 -50.42 31.16 -16.01
N GLN A 158 -50.13 32.10 -15.13
CA GLN A 158 -49.20 33.20 -15.39
C GLN A 158 -48.08 33.15 -14.35
N GLY A 159 -46.83 33.32 -14.75
CA GLY A 159 -45.70 33.35 -13.83
C GLY A 159 -44.52 34.19 -14.30
N LYS A 160 -43.44 34.20 -13.53
CA LYS A 160 -42.21 34.91 -13.88
C LYS A 160 -41.25 34.03 -14.66
N GLU A 161 -40.84 32.92 -14.07
CA GLU A 161 -39.82 32.01 -14.61
C GLU A 161 -40.18 30.56 -14.30
N ASP A 162 -39.82 29.65 -15.20
CA ASP A 162 -40.12 28.23 -15.12
C ASP A 162 -41.61 27.99 -14.85
N VAL A 163 -42.42 28.35 -15.85
CA VAL A 163 -43.89 28.30 -15.77
C VAL A 163 -44.41 27.13 -16.60
N GLY A 164 -45.24 26.27 -16.02
CA GLY A 164 -45.89 25.17 -16.72
C GLY A 164 -47.40 25.17 -16.55
N GLY A 165 -48.15 24.65 -17.51
CA GLY A 165 -49.60 24.46 -17.33
C GLY A 165 -49.93 23.48 -16.20
N LEU A 166 -49.06 22.49 -15.95
CA LEU A 166 -49.18 21.58 -14.80
C LEU A 166 -48.13 21.87 -13.72
N PHE A 167 -46.85 21.92 -14.11
CA PHE A 167 -45.72 22.01 -13.20
C PHE A 167 -44.70 23.07 -13.60
N GLY A 168 -44.29 23.93 -12.66
CA GLY A 168 -43.19 24.87 -12.94
C GLY A 168 -41.86 24.13 -13.14
N TYR A 169 -41.56 23.20 -12.25
CA TYR A 169 -40.36 22.36 -12.28
C TYR A 169 -40.69 20.88 -12.10
N TYR A 170 -40.10 20.00 -12.91
CA TYR A 170 -40.25 18.55 -12.80
C TYR A 170 -38.89 17.86 -12.84
N SER A 171 -38.60 16.95 -11.89
CA SER A 171 -37.27 16.38 -11.74
C SER A 171 -37.22 14.92 -11.29
N ARG A 172 -35.99 14.38 -11.26
CA ARG A 172 -35.56 13.01 -10.94
C ARG A 172 -35.81 11.96 -12.03
N THR A 173 -34.75 11.23 -12.35
CA THR A 173 -34.77 10.08 -13.26
C THR A 173 -35.60 8.95 -12.65
N GLY A 174 -36.47 8.33 -13.45
CA GLY A 174 -37.41 7.29 -13.00
C GLY A 174 -38.80 7.80 -12.61
N ASN A 175 -39.02 9.12 -12.50
CA ASN A 175 -40.35 9.70 -12.32
C ASN A 175 -41.13 9.71 -13.65
N SER A 176 -42.44 9.45 -13.60
CA SER A 176 -43.33 9.41 -14.77
C SER A 176 -44.51 10.39 -14.67
N MET A 177 -44.75 11.12 -15.77
CA MET A 177 -45.95 11.90 -16.01
C MET A 177 -46.73 11.25 -17.16
N THR A 178 -47.91 10.72 -16.88
CA THR A 178 -48.67 9.90 -17.84
C THR A 178 -50.12 10.35 -17.96
N ALA A 179 -50.69 10.34 -19.17
CA ALA A 179 -52.10 10.70 -19.42
C ALA A 179 -52.50 12.11 -18.91
N CYS A 180 -51.61 13.09 -19.00
CA CYS A 180 -51.85 14.45 -18.46
C CYS A 180 -52.08 15.47 -19.59
N ALA A 181 -52.88 16.51 -19.31
CA ALA A 181 -53.22 17.52 -20.32
C ALA A 181 -53.30 18.95 -19.78
N ASN A 182 -52.93 19.91 -20.62
CA ASN A 182 -53.16 21.33 -20.38
C ASN A 182 -54.01 21.94 -21.50
N TYR A 183 -55.11 22.58 -21.13
CA TYR A 183 -55.99 23.38 -21.99
C TYR A 183 -55.89 24.88 -21.72
N GLY A 184 -55.39 25.26 -20.55
CA GLY A 184 -55.27 26.66 -20.17
C GLY A 184 -54.10 27.37 -20.84
N ASN A 185 -54.24 28.67 -21.08
CA ASN A 185 -53.12 29.47 -21.58
C ASN A 185 -52.03 29.60 -20.51
N VAL A 186 -50.76 29.53 -20.93
CA VAL A 186 -49.60 29.60 -20.03
C VAL A 186 -48.69 30.75 -20.46
N THR A 187 -48.41 31.67 -19.53
CA THR A 187 -47.59 32.85 -19.80
C THR A 187 -46.45 33.00 -18.80
N ALA A 188 -45.22 33.20 -19.28
CA ALA A 188 -44.08 33.59 -18.45
C ALA A 188 -43.53 34.95 -18.87
N THR A 189 -43.19 35.80 -17.89
CA THR A 189 -42.70 37.16 -18.18
C THR A 189 -41.18 37.28 -18.30
N SER A 190 -40.39 36.25 -17.90
CA SER A 190 -38.93 36.38 -17.79
C SER A 190 -38.07 35.36 -18.53
N ASN A 191 -38.31 34.05 -18.45
CA ASN A 191 -37.36 33.07 -19.02
C ASN A 191 -38.01 31.87 -19.73
N THR A 192 -38.38 30.84 -18.96
CA THR A 192 -38.82 29.54 -19.49
C THR A 192 -40.32 29.33 -19.29
N VAL A 193 -40.99 28.80 -20.31
CA VAL A 193 -42.40 28.39 -20.22
C VAL A 193 -42.66 27.14 -21.05
N GLY A 194 -43.46 26.23 -20.50
CA GLY A 194 -43.95 25.05 -21.19
C GLY A 194 -45.44 24.82 -21.02
N GLY A 195 -46.08 24.14 -21.97
CA GLY A 195 -47.51 23.81 -21.83
C GLY A 195 -47.82 22.86 -20.69
N LEU A 196 -46.96 21.88 -20.40
CA LEU A 196 -47.07 21.06 -19.18
C LEU A 196 -46.03 21.44 -18.14
N VAL A 197 -44.76 21.54 -18.55
CA VAL A 197 -43.63 21.77 -17.63
C VAL A 197 -42.79 22.97 -18.05
N GLY A 198 -42.56 23.91 -17.14
CA GLY A 198 -41.60 24.99 -17.39
C GLY A 198 -40.18 24.43 -17.59
N TYR A 199 -39.57 24.00 -16.49
CA TYR A 199 -38.26 23.37 -16.49
C TYR A 199 -38.36 21.86 -16.21
N TYR A 200 -38.02 21.07 -17.22
CA TYR A 200 -38.01 19.62 -17.18
C TYR A 200 -36.59 19.09 -16.99
N SER A 201 -36.24 18.75 -15.74
CA SER A 201 -34.90 18.29 -15.40
C SER A 201 -34.65 16.84 -15.84
N SER A 202 -35.53 15.91 -15.47
CA SER A 202 -35.41 14.48 -15.81
C SER A 202 -36.74 13.75 -15.54
N GLY A 203 -36.83 12.49 -15.98
CA GLY A 203 -38.01 11.63 -15.88
C GLY A 203 -38.54 11.22 -17.25
N THR A 204 -39.84 10.90 -17.32
CA THR A 204 -40.57 10.60 -18.57
C THR A 204 -41.88 11.39 -18.62
N ILE A 205 -42.17 12.04 -19.74
CA ILE A 205 -43.48 12.58 -20.10
C ILE A 205 -44.06 11.68 -21.19
N GLN A 206 -45.17 11.01 -20.90
CA GLN A 206 -45.79 10.01 -21.77
C GLN A 206 -47.28 10.25 -21.92
N ASP A 207 -47.85 10.05 -23.11
CA ASP A 207 -49.30 10.14 -23.34
C ASP A 207 -49.89 11.47 -22.88
N CYS A 208 -49.25 12.57 -23.27
CA CYS A 208 -49.50 13.88 -22.68
C CYS A 208 -49.80 14.92 -23.76
N ALA A 209 -50.68 15.88 -23.45
CA ALA A 209 -51.17 16.83 -24.44
C ALA A 209 -51.15 18.29 -23.97
N ASN A 210 -50.79 19.21 -24.87
CA ASN A 210 -51.01 20.64 -24.66
C ASN A 210 -51.92 21.21 -25.76
N TYR A 211 -53.04 21.78 -25.34
CA TYR A 211 -54.02 22.46 -26.17
C TYR A 211 -54.02 23.98 -25.98
N GLY A 212 -53.49 24.46 -24.85
CA GLY A 212 -53.44 25.89 -24.52
C GLY A 212 -52.33 26.65 -25.26
N ASN A 213 -52.52 27.96 -25.45
CA ASN A 213 -51.50 28.81 -26.05
C ASN A 213 -50.39 29.13 -25.04
N ILE A 214 -49.14 29.14 -25.51
CA ILE A 214 -47.95 29.33 -24.70
C ILE A 214 -47.24 30.63 -25.09
N GLU A 215 -47.00 31.50 -24.13
CA GLU A 215 -46.32 32.78 -24.34
C GLU A 215 -45.18 32.96 -23.32
N GLY A 216 -43.99 33.28 -23.81
CA GLY A 216 -42.82 33.49 -22.97
C GLY A 216 -41.75 34.35 -23.62
N THR A 217 -40.58 34.39 -23.01
CA THR A 217 -39.45 35.21 -23.45
C THR A 217 -38.35 34.40 -24.11
N ASN A 218 -37.71 33.45 -23.41
CA ASN A 218 -36.48 32.80 -23.88
C ASN A 218 -36.68 31.37 -24.38
N ASN A 219 -37.06 30.43 -23.49
CA ASN A 219 -37.25 29.01 -23.85
C ASN A 219 -38.74 28.70 -23.78
N VAL A 220 -39.40 28.65 -24.93
CA VAL A 220 -40.86 28.52 -25.03
C VAL A 220 -41.20 27.24 -25.79
N GLY A 221 -41.78 26.26 -25.07
CA GLY A 221 -42.17 24.99 -25.66
C GLY A 221 -43.65 24.70 -25.49
N GLY A 222 -44.29 24.14 -26.52
CA GLY A 222 -45.69 23.72 -26.39
C GLY A 222 -45.89 22.62 -25.34
N MET A 223 -44.86 21.82 -25.04
CA MET A 223 -44.91 20.76 -24.00
C MET A 223 -44.00 21.10 -22.82
N ALA A 224 -42.72 21.33 -23.09
CA ALA A 224 -41.73 21.70 -22.08
C ALA A 224 -40.85 22.89 -22.53
N GLY A 225 -40.64 23.87 -21.66
CA GLY A 225 -39.83 25.04 -22.01
C GLY A 225 -38.35 24.70 -22.13
N TYR A 226 -37.76 24.19 -21.05
CA TYR A 226 -36.36 23.74 -20.99
C TYR A 226 -36.28 22.27 -20.60
N VAL A 227 -35.51 21.48 -21.35
CA VAL A 227 -35.29 20.05 -21.10
C VAL A 227 -33.80 19.78 -20.80
N SER A 228 -33.51 19.31 -19.58
CA SER A 228 -32.15 18.91 -19.21
C SER A 228 -31.84 17.49 -19.71
N LYS A 229 -32.46 16.47 -19.12
CA LYS A 229 -32.17 15.04 -19.38
C LYS A 229 -33.42 14.15 -19.18
N GLY A 230 -34.48 14.43 -19.93
CA GLY A 230 -35.77 13.72 -19.83
C GLY A 230 -36.24 13.13 -21.16
N LYS A 231 -37.17 12.18 -21.07
CA LYS A 231 -37.78 11.48 -22.22
C LYS A 231 -39.19 11.99 -22.50
N MET A 232 -39.51 12.21 -23.77
CA MET A 232 -40.89 12.51 -24.19
C MET A 232 -41.36 11.44 -25.18
N GLN A 233 -42.55 10.89 -24.92
CA GLN A 233 -43.12 9.79 -25.70
C GLN A 233 -44.61 9.94 -25.90
N ASN A 234 -45.07 9.72 -27.13
CA ASN A 234 -46.50 9.74 -27.47
C ASN A 234 -47.21 11.02 -26.99
N VAL A 235 -46.68 12.17 -27.40
CA VAL A 235 -47.16 13.50 -26.95
C VAL A 235 -47.81 14.27 -28.09
N PHE A 236 -48.77 15.15 -27.74
CA PHE A 236 -49.47 15.99 -28.71
C PHE A 236 -49.46 17.48 -28.33
N CYS A 237 -49.21 18.37 -29.28
CA CYS A 237 -49.37 19.81 -29.08
C CYS A 237 -50.20 20.49 -30.17
N TYR A 238 -51.24 21.22 -29.76
CA TYR A 238 -52.14 21.96 -30.64
C TYR A 238 -51.98 23.49 -30.54
N GLY A 239 -51.75 24.01 -29.33
CA GLY A 239 -51.77 25.45 -29.05
C GLY A 239 -50.62 26.24 -29.70
N ASN A 240 -50.85 27.54 -29.91
CA ASN A 240 -49.84 28.44 -30.48
C ASN A 240 -48.68 28.69 -29.50
N VAL A 241 -47.49 28.98 -30.03
CA VAL A 241 -46.28 29.22 -29.25
C VAL A 241 -45.69 30.59 -29.61
N SER A 242 -45.48 31.45 -28.61
CA SER A 242 -44.94 32.80 -28.80
C SER A 242 -43.75 33.06 -27.87
N ALA A 243 -42.59 33.34 -28.44
CA ALA A 243 -41.36 33.73 -27.76
C ALA A 243 -40.98 35.18 -28.10
N THR A 244 -40.77 36.02 -27.10
CA THR A 244 -40.59 37.47 -27.27
C THR A 244 -39.13 37.95 -27.30
N ASN A 245 -38.12 37.11 -27.03
CA ASN A 245 -36.70 37.49 -26.97
C ASN A 245 -35.80 36.78 -28.01
N ASN A 246 -34.65 37.41 -28.33
CA ASN A 246 -33.77 37.23 -29.50
C ASN A 246 -33.26 35.79 -29.73
N THR A 247 -33.14 34.96 -28.70
CA THR A 247 -32.62 33.60 -28.84
C THR A 247 -33.70 32.69 -29.45
N LYS A 248 -33.49 32.17 -30.67
CA LYS A 248 -34.41 31.40 -31.55
C LYS A 248 -35.14 30.14 -30.97
N ARG A 249 -35.53 30.10 -29.70
CA ARG A 249 -35.87 28.88 -28.93
C ARG A 249 -37.38 28.77 -28.66
N GLY A 250 -38.16 28.80 -29.73
CA GLY A 250 -39.58 28.46 -29.75
C GLY A 250 -39.81 27.14 -30.50
N GLY A 251 -40.55 26.21 -29.90
CA GLY A 251 -40.90 24.94 -30.55
C GLY A 251 -42.25 24.41 -30.08
N MET A 252 -42.95 23.69 -30.95
CA MET A 252 -44.28 23.13 -30.63
C MET A 252 -44.25 22.10 -29.52
N VAL A 253 -43.09 21.52 -29.22
CA VAL A 253 -42.92 20.53 -28.16
C VAL A 253 -41.89 21.02 -27.16
N CYS A 254 -40.69 21.37 -27.60
CA CYS A 254 -39.63 21.87 -26.72
C CYS A 254 -39.10 23.23 -27.15
N GLY A 255 -38.90 24.13 -26.19
CA GLY A 255 -38.17 25.39 -26.45
C GLY A 255 -36.67 25.16 -26.59
N TYR A 256 -36.05 24.53 -25.60
CA TYR A 256 -34.65 24.13 -25.64
C TYR A 256 -34.42 22.79 -24.95
N SER A 257 -33.62 21.93 -25.56
CA SER A 257 -33.14 20.68 -24.95
C SER A 257 -31.62 20.67 -24.88
N SER A 258 -31.03 20.14 -23.80
CA SER A 258 -29.59 19.91 -23.70
C SER A 258 -29.21 18.45 -23.97
N LYS A 259 -29.87 17.51 -23.28
CA LYS A 259 -29.69 16.05 -23.42
C LYS A 259 -31.04 15.30 -23.35
N GLY A 260 -32.16 15.96 -23.63
CA GLY A 260 -33.44 15.27 -23.73
C GLY A 260 -33.49 14.35 -24.94
N VAL A 261 -34.37 13.35 -24.92
CA VAL A 261 -34.59 12.44 -26.06
C VAL A 261 -36.08 12.31 -26.33
N THR A 262 -36.42 12.04 -27.60
CA THR A 262 -37.78 11.74 -28.04
C THR A 262 -37.85 10.30 -28.51
N GLU A 263 -38.76 9.54 -27.93
CA GLU A 263 -38.99 8.13 -28.22
C GLU A 263 -40.48 7.97 -28.56
N GLY A 264 -40.84 7.23 -29.61
CA GLY A 264 -42.24 7.13 -30.04
C GLY A 264 -42.80 8.44 -30.63
N MET A 265 -44.13 8.50 -30.79
CA MET A 265 -44.78 9.54 -31.59
C MET A 265 -44.73 10.94 -30.94
N VAL A 266 -44.26 11.94 -31.67
CA VAL A 266 -44.33 13.36 -31.28
C VAL A 266 -45.20 14.11 -32.28
N ALA A 267 -46.45 14.36 -31.94
CA ALA A 267 -47.42 14.97 -32.86
C ALA A 267 -47.64 16.46 -32.54
N TYR A 268 -47.72 17.30 -33.56
CA TYR A 268 -48.09 18.70 -33.39
C TYR A 268 -48.95 19.23 -34.53
N TYR A 269 -49.72 20.28 -34.26
CA TYR A 269 -50.50 20.96 -35.30
C TYR A 269 -49.60 21.84 -36.17
N SER A 270 -49.45 21.50 -37.45
CA SER A 270 -48.58 22.24 -38.38
C SER A 270 -49.14 23.60 -38.80
N GLY A 271 -50.45 23.85 -38.57
CA GLY A 271 -51.08 25.15 -38.78
C GLY A 271 -51.07 26.07 -37.56
N ALA A 272 -50.45 25.67 -36.45
CA ALA A 272 -50.30 26.54 -35.29
C ALA A 272 -49.40 27.74 -35.59
N LYS A 273 -49.60 28.85 -34.90
CA LYS A 273 -48.71 30.01 -35.00
C LYS A 273 -47.50 29.82 -34.08
N LEU A 274 -46.32 29.76 -34.68
CA LEU A 274 -45.05 29.87 -33.98
C LEU A 274 -44.49 31.29 -34.17
N THR A 275 -44.54 32.12 -33.14
CA THR A 275 -44.01 33.49 -33.18
C THR A 275 -42.72 33.55 -32.37
N VAL A 276 -41.65 34.06 -32.97
CA VAL A 276 -40.37 34.30 -32.28
C VAL A 276 -39.92 35.72 -32.61
N ASN A 277 -39.61 36.54 -31.60
CA ASN A 277 -39.27 37.96 -31.77
C ASN A 277 -40.34 38.77 -32.49
N SER A 278 -41.61 38.51 -32.19
CA SER A 278 -42.75 39.16 -32.86
C SER A 278 -42.82 38.90 -34.37
N GLN A 279 -42.15 37.85 -34.86
CA GLN A 279 -42.17 37.40 -36.25
C GLN A 279 -42.67 35.96 -36.32
N GLU A 280 -43.62 35.70 -37.20
CA GLU A 280 -44.09 34.33 -37.46
C GLU A 280 -42.99 33.50 -38.11
N GLN A 281 -42.76 32.30 -37.60
CA GLN A 281 -41.77 31.34 -38.05
C GLN A 281 -42.46 30.11 -38.64
N THR A 282 -41.74 29.36 -39.48
CA THR A 282 -42.18 28.01 -39.86
C THR A 282 -42.29 27.13 -38.62
N VAL A 283 -43.42 26.44 -38.50
CA VAL A 283 -43.71 25.56 -37.36
C VAL A 283 -42.76 24.37 -37.36
N LYS A 284 -42.13 24.13 -36.22
CA LYS A 284 -41.22 23.01 -35.98
C LYS A 284 -41.43 22.42 -34.58
N ALA A 285 -41.06 21.16 -34.38
CA ALA A 285 -41.27 20.49 -33.10
C ALA A 285 -40.34 21.05 -32.02
N PHE A 286 -39.07 21.27 -32.36
CA PHE A 286 -38.03 21.65 -31.40
C PHE A 286 -37.40 23.00 -31.70
N GLY A 287 -37.31 23.86 -30.68
CA GLY A 287 -36.64 25.14 -30.75
C GLY A 287 -35.11 25.03 -30.82
N SER A 288 -34.53 23.90 -30.40
CA SER A 288 -33.08 23.65 -30.43
C SER A 288 -32.66 22.68 -31.54
N ASP A 289 -31.49 22.90 -32.14
CA ASP A 289 -31.01 22.16 -33.32
C ASP A 289 -30.30 20.83 -32.98
N ASN A 290 -30.24 20.47 -31.70
CA ASN A 290 -29.56 19.27 -31.20
C ASN A 290 -30.47 18.05 -31.03
N LEU A 291 -31.77 18.17 -31.32
CA LEU A 291 -32.72 17.06 -31.32
C LEU A 291 -33.08 16.72 -32.76
N SER A 292 -33.12 15.42 -33.06
CA SER A 292 -33.65 14.95 -34.33
C SER A 292 -35.17 15.09 -34.36
N GLU A 293 -35.72 15.49 -35.51
CA GLU A 293 -37.17 15.53 -35.77
C GLU A 293 -37.69 14.21 -36.37
N ASP A 294 -36.89 13.14 -36.45
CA ASP A 294 -37.30 11.86 -37.07
C ASP A 294 -38.57 11.26 -36.46
N ASN A 295 -38.80 11.48 -35.15
CA ASN A 295 -39.98 11.01 -34.42
C ASN A 295 -41.10 12.06 -34.32
N ALA A 296 -40.91 13.23 -34.93
CA ALA A 296 -41.84 14.35 -34.85
C ALA A 296 -42.59 14.56 -36.16
N THR A 297 -43.91 14.72 -36.09
CA THR A 297 -44.75 14.91 -37.26
C THR A 297 -45.74 16.05 -37.05
N GLY A 298 -45.70 17.02 -37.97
CA GLY A 298 -46.65 18.10 -38.05
C GLY A 298 -47.87 17.70 -38.87
N PHE A 299 -49.04 17.64 -38.24
CA PHE A 299 -50.30 17.27 -38.89
C PHE A 299 -51.11 18.50 -39.28
N THR A 300 -51.69 18.46 -40.48
CA THR A 300 -52.62 19.49 -40.96
C THR A 300 -53.95 19.43 -40.22
N GLU A 301 -54.74 20.50 -40.31
CA GLU A 301 -56.06 20.54 -39.68
C GLU A 301 -56.99 19.43 -40.19
N THR A 302 -56.92 19.10 -41.48
CA THR A 302 -57.73 18.04 -42.08
C THR A 302 -57.36 16.67 -41.51
N GLN A 303 -56.07 16.40 -41.33
CA GLN A 303 -55.59 15.16 -40.72
C GLN A 303 -55.99 15.06 -39.25
N LEU A 304 -55.86 16.16 -38.50
CA LEU A 304 -56.30 16.21 -37.10
C LEU A 304 -57.81 15.94 -36.95
N LYS A 305 -58.65 16.44 -37.85
CA LYS A 305 -60.10 16.19 -37.86
C LYS A 305 -60.49 14.80 -38.34
N SER A 306 -59.62 14.12 -39.07
CA SER A 306 -59.96 12.86 -39.73
C SER A 306 -59.99 11.63 -38.82
N GLY A 307 -59.50 11.73 -37.57
CA GLY A 307 -59.34 10.59 -36.67
C GLY A 307 -57.99 9.83 -36.79
N VAL A 308 -57.24 10.02 -37.89
CA VAL A 308 -55.98 9.29 -38.12
C VAL A 308 -54.97 9.52 -37.00
N VAL A 309 -54.83 10.77 -36.52
CA VAL A 309 -53.83 11.11 -35.49
C VAL A 309 -54.21 10.53 -34.13
N ALA A 310 -55.51 10.53 -33.79
CA ALA A 310 -56.00 9.93 -32.56
C ALA A 310 -55.81 8.40 -32.57
N TYR A 311 -56.05 7.74 -33.70
CA TYR A 311 -55.74 6.33 -33.89
C TYR A 311 -54.24 6.06 -33.70
N LEU A 312 -53.36 6.81 -34.37
CA LEU A 312 -51.91 6.63 -34.28
C LEU A 312 -51.38 6.82 -32.84
N LEU A 313 -51.85 7.85 -32.14
CA LEU A 313 -51.52 8.08 -30.73
C LEU A 313 -52.04 6.95 -29.83
N GLN A 314 -53.24 6.41 -30.10
CA GLN A 314 -53.78 5.27 -29.34
C GLN A 314 -52.97 3.98 -29.55
N GLN A 315 -52.43 3.74 -30.75
CA GLN A 315 -51.59 2.57 -31.02
C GLN A 315 -50.25 2.63 -30.28
N ASN A 316 -49.76 3.84 -29.98
CA ASN A 316 -48.52 4.07 -29.23
C ASN A 316 -48.75 4.31 -27.73
N ALA A 317 -50.01 4.22 -27.27
CA ALA A 317 -50.39 4.56 -25.91
C ALA A 317 -49.90 3.54 -24.89
N SER A 318 -49.55 4.00 -23.69
CA SER A 318 -49.42 3.10 -22.55
C SER A 318 -50.76 2.47 -22.19
N SER A 319 -50.73 1.36 -21.45
CA SER A 319 -51.94 0.62 -21.04
C SER A 319 -52.96 1.45 -20.23
N GLU A 320 -52.51 2.54 -19.62
CA GLU A 320 -53.34 3.42 -18.79
C GLU A 320 -53.92 4.61 -19.58
N ALA A 321 -53.38 4.91 -20.76
CA ALA A 321 -53.76 6.05 -21.58
C ALA A 321 -54.85 5.70 -22.60
N LYS A 322 -55.79 6.63 -22.78
CA LYS A 322 -56.88 6.52 -23.74
C LYS A 322 -56.87 7.72 -24.67
N TRP A 323 -56.30 7.57 -25.85
CA TRP A 323 -56.40 8.54 -26.93
C TRP A 323 -57.66 8.26 -27.75
N GLY A 324 -58.40 9.31 -28.06
CA GLY A 324 -59.61 9.20 -28.86
C GLY A 324 -60.04 10.53 -29.44
N GLN A 325 -61.16 10.52 -30.15
CA GLN A 325 -61.70 11.68 -30.83
C GLN A 325 -63.16 11.43 -31.20
N ASN A 326 -64.07 12.34 -30.87
CA ASN A 326 -65.44 12.28 -31.40
C ASN A 326 -65.45 12.73 -32.87
N LEU A 327 -65.85 11.85 -33.78
CA LEU A 327 -65.90 12.10 -35.23
C LEU A 327 -67.32 12.38 -35.74
N ALA A 328 -68.34 12.34 -34.89
CA ALA A 328 -69.72 12.58 -35.25
C ALA A 328 -70.16 14.03 -34.94
N ASN A 329 -71.15 14.55 -35.70
CA ASN A 329 -71.85 15.82 -35.45
C ASN A 329 -70.94 17.03 -35.19
N ASP A 330 -70.04 17.36 -36.14
CA ASP A 330 -69.04 18.43 -35.95
C ASP A 330 -68.20 18.23 -34.67
N GLY A 331 -67.74 17.00 -34.46
CA GLY A 331 -67.03 16.56 -33.26
C GLY A 331 -65.65 17.20 -33.04
N ASP A 332 -64.80 16.53 -32.27
CA ASP A 332 -63.52 17.05 -31.82
C ASP A 332 -62.61 17.43 -33.00
N SER A 333 -62.00 18.61 -32.95
CA SER A 333 -61.12 19.10 -34.02
C SER A 333 -59.71 18.50 -33.99
N TYR A 334 -59.38 17.74 -32.94
CA TYR A 334 -58.05 17.18 -32.69
C TYR A 334 -58.12 15.99 -31.72
N PRO A 335 -57.05 15.19 -31.61
CA PRO A 335 -56.98 14.08 -30.65
C PRO A 335 -57.09 14.54 -29.20
N VAL A 336 -57.86 13.80 -28.40
CA VAL A 336 -58.11 14.06 -26.98
C VAL A 336 -57.60 12.89 -26.14
N ILE A 337 -56.66 13.19 -25.23
CA ILE A 337 -56.24 12.25 -24.18
C ILE A 337 -57.33 12.19 -23.10
N GLY A 338 -57.70 10.97 -22.69
CA GLY A 338 -58.82 10.71 -21.79
C GLY A 338 -60.20 10.76 -22.48
N SER A 339 -60.26 10.63 -23.82
CA SER A 339 -61.53 10.63 -24.54
C SER A 339 -62.34 9.35 -24.28
N GLU A 340 -63.66 9.50 -24.21
CA GLU A 340 -64.62 8.38 -24.18
C GLU A 340 -64.88 7.79 -25.58
N HIS A 341 -64.39 8.43 -26.65
CA HIS A 341 -64.66 8.05 -28.04
C HIS A 341 -63.42 7.43 -28.68
N THR A 342 -63.34 6.10 -28.72
CA THR A 342 -62.27 5.39 -29.42
C THR A 342 -62.41 5.57 -30.93
N VAL A 343 -61.28 5.70 -31.62
CA VAL A 343 -61.22 5.78 -33.08
C VAL A 343 -60.74 4.45 -33.65
N TYR A 344 -61.43 3.95 -34.67
CA TYR A 344 -61.09 2.74 -35.41
C TYR A 344 -60.85 3.06 -36.89
N SER A 345 -60.01 2.28 -37.55
CA SER A 345 -59.79 2.36 -39.00
C SER A 345 -60.88 1.58 -39.74
N ASP A 346 -61.49 2.19 -40.76
CA ASP A 346 -62.43 1.53 -41.67
C ASP A 346 -61.82 1.43 -43.07
N ASN A 347 -61.15 0.30 -43.29
CA ASN A 347 -60.49 -0.04 -44.55
C ASN A 347 -59.58 1.08 -45.09
N SER A 348 -58.90 1.81 -44.19
CA SER A 348 -58.15 3.01 -44.53
C SER A 348 -56.82 2.65 -45.20
N LEU A 349 -56.54 3.27 -46.34
CA LEU A 349 -55.21 3.31 -46.97
C LEU A 349 -54.62 4.70 -46.73
N VAL A 350 -53.46 4.76 -46.07
CA VAL A 350 -52.84 6.02 -45.64
C VAL A 350 -51.41 6.11 -46.20
N ASN A 351 -51.00 7.28 -46.68
CA ASN A 351 -49.61 7.47 -47.10
C ASN A 351 -48.67 7.34 -45.88
N CYS A 352 -47.63 6.51 -46.00
CA CYS A 352 -46.76 6.19 -44.86
C CYS A 352 -45.93 7.36 -44.32
N MET A 353 -45.71 8.41 -45.12
CA MET A 353 -44.95 9.60 -44.74
C MET A 353 -45.86 10.75 -44.37
N THR A 354 -46.79 11.09 -45.26
CA THR A 354 -47.62 12.28 -45.09
C THR A 354 -48.76 12.02 -44.13
N TYR A 355 -49.15 10.75 -43.90
CA TYR A 355 -50.37 10.35 -43.20
C TYR A 355 -51.66 10.88 -43.85
N GLU A 356 -51.61 11.21 -45.14
CA GLU A 356 -52.80 11.53 -45.92
C GLU A 356 -53.64 10.27 -46.18
N ILE A 357 -54.95 10.39 -45.99
CA ILE A 357 -55.91 9.30 -46.27
C ILE A 357 -56.13 9.25 -47.78
N ILE A 358 -55.72 8.14 -48.40
CA ILE A 358 -55.85 7.90 -49.85
C ILE A 358 -57.21 7.29 -50.17
N SER A 359 -57.67 6.35 -49.34
CA SER A 359 -59.00 5.74 -49.43
C SER A 359 -59.44 5.17 -48.08
N GLY A 360 -60.73 4.87 -47.93
CA GLY A 360 -61.33 4.48 -46.63
C GLY A 360 -61.54 5.67 -45.69
N SER A 361 -61.79 5.41 -44.42
CA SER A 361 -62.05 6.45 -43.40
C SER A 361 -61.72 5.97 -41.99
N PHE A 362 -61.85 6.84 -40.99
CA PHE A 362 -61.85 6.47 -39.58
C PHE A 362 -63.22 6.73 -38.97
N THR A 363 -63.56 5.98 -37.93
CA THR A 363 -64.89 6.00 -37.32
C THR A 363 -64.84 5.71 -35.83
N ASN A 364 -65.87 6.12 -35.08
CA ASN A 364 -66.05 5.70 -33.69
C ASN A 364 -66.77 4.35 -33.55
N ASN A 365 -67.23 3.77 -34.65
CA ASN A 365 -67.81 2.43 -34.66
C ASN A 365 -66.71 1.37 -34.66
N THR A 366 -66.85 0.33 -33.85
CA THR A 366 -65.91 -0.79 -33.83
C THR A 366 -65.83 -1.48 -35.19
N THR A 367 -64.63 -1.53 -35.75
CA THR A 367 -64.27 -2.28 -36.95
C THR A 367 -63.05 -3.17 -36.66
N SER A 368 -62.80 -4.17 -37.51
CA SER A 368 -61.62 -5.05 -37.41
C SER A 368 -60.51 -4.69 -38.39
N SER A 369 -60.66 -3.59 -39.15
CA SER A 369 -59.69 -3.19 -40.16
C SER A 369 -58.55 -2.41 -39.51
N ALA A 370 -57.31 -2.78 -39.84
CA ALA A 370 -56.12 -1.98 -39.54
C ALA A 370 -55.82 -1.01 -40.69
N ILE A 371 -55.06 0.05 -40.40
CA ILE A 371 -54.54 0.94 -41.44
C ILE A 371 -53.64 0.13 -42.38
N LYS A 372 -53.89 0.26 -43.68
CA LYS A 372 -52.92 -0.12 -44.72
C LYS A 372 -52.10 1.10 -45.09
N TYR A 373 -50.83 0.92 -45.36
CA TYR A 373 -49.95 2.01 -45.76
C TYR A 373 -49.64 1.95 -47.24
N GLN A 374 -49.69 3.11 -47.90
CA GLN A 374 -49.06 3.29 -49.21
C GLN A 374 -47.61 3.73 -48.99
N HIS A 375 -46.69 2.90 -49.44
CA HIS A 375 -45.25 3.13 -49.33
C HIS A 375 -44.67 3.75 -50.60
N GLY A 376 -43.56 4.47 -50.48
CA GLY A 376 -42.76 4.89 -51.64
C GLY A 376 -42.04 3.72 -52.31
N GLN A 377 -41.33 4.00 -53.40
CA GLN A 377 -40.69 2.96 -54.23
C GLN A 377 -39.34 2.46 -53.69
N THR A 378 -38.80 3.06 -52.62
CA THR A 378 -37.46 2.77 -52.12
C THR A 378 -37.52 1.82 -50.92
N ILE A 379 -36.95 0.63 -51.09
CA ILE A 379 -37.03 -0.48 -50.12
C ILE A 379 -35.63 -0.97 -49.80
N ASN A 380 -35.31 -1.07 -48.50
CA ASN A 380 -34.12 -1.74 -48.01
C ASN A 380 -34.45 -3.21 -47.76
N HIS A 381 -33.75 -4.12 -48.42
CA HIS A 381 -33.89 -5.56 -48.21
C HIS A 381 -32.89 -6.04 -47.17
N HIS A 382 -33.38 -6.70 -46.13
CA HIS A 382 -32.60 -7.30 -45.07
C HIS A 382 -32.72 -8.82 -45.14
N VAL A 383 -31.63 -9.48 -45.51
CA VAL A 383 -31.54 -10.93 -45.54
C VAL A 383 -31.64 -11.51 -44.13
N ALA A 384 -32.28 -12.68 -44.00
CA ALA A 384 -32.38 -13.39 -42.73
C ALA A 384 -31.00 -13.63 -42.10
N THR A 385 -30.86 -13.38 -40.81
CA THR A 385 -29.63 -13.68 -40.07
C THR A 385 -29.84 -14.85 -39.10
N ASN A 386 -28.81 -15.67 -38.94
CA ASN A 386 -28.81 -16.68 -37.89
C ASN A 386 -28.58 -16.03 -36.52
N ALA A 387 -29.08 -16.68 -35.47
CA ALA A 387 -28.84 -16.24 -34.09
C ALA A 387 -27.33 -16.19 -33.81
N THR A 388 -26.89 -15.11 -33.17
CA THR A 388 -25.53 -14.94 -32.68
C THR A 388 -25.52 -15.17 -31.16
N CYS A 389 -24.38 -14.94 -30.48
CA CYS A 389 -24.33 -15.09 -29.03
C CYS A 389 -25.18 -14.05 -28.29
N THR A 390 -25.36 -12.86 -28.87
CA THR A 390 -26.03 -11.71 -28.23
C THR A 390 -27.34 -11.32 -28.91
N GLU A 391 -27.54 -11.70 -30.18
CA GLU A 391 -28.75 -11.37 -30.95
C GLU A 391 -29.49 -12.64 -31.37
N ALA A 392 -30.82 -12.60 -31.30
CA ALA A 392 -31.68 -13.65 -31.83
C ALA A 392 -31.59 -13.69 -33.37
N ALA A 393 -31.95 -14.83 -33.96
CA ALA A 393 -32.02 -14.94 -35.42
C ALA A 393 -33.09 -13.99 -35.95
N THR A 394 -32.86 -13.36 -37.09
CA THR A 394 -33.89 -12.57 -37.78
C THR A 394 -34.45 -13.30 -38.99
N LYS A 395 -35.73 -13.06 -39.24
CA LYS A 395 -36.40 -13.43 -40.49
C LYS A 395 -35.88 -12.52 -41.61
N GLU A 396 -36.05 -12.94 -42.85
CA GLU A 396 -35.89 -12.05 -43.98
C GLU A 396 -36.99 -10.98 -43.93
N TYR A 397 -36.63 -9.71 -44.15
CA TYR A 397 -37.60 -8.62 -44.13
C TYR A 397 -37.22 -7.49 -45.09
N TRP A 398 -38.23 -6.71 -45.47
CA TRP A 398 -38.11 -5.51 -46.29
C TRP A 398 -38.52 -4.31 -45.45
N GLN A 399 -37.68 -3.28 -45.43
CA GLN A 399 -37.94 -2.05 -44.70
C GLN A 399 -38.25 -0.94 -45.71
N CYS A 400 -39.38 -0.29 -45.53
CA CYS A 400 -39.69 0.94 -46.29
C CYS A 400 -38.70 2.02 -45.85
N GLN A 401 -37.93 2.59 -46.79
CA GLN A 401 -36.93 3.60 -46.43
C GLN A 401 -37.58 4.90 -45.93
N ASP A 402 -38.80 5.18 -46.37
CA ASP A 402 -39.51 6.40 -46.02
C ASP A 402 -40.02 6.36 -44.56
N CYS A 403 -40.77 5.31 -44.19
CA CYS A 403 -41.40 5.21 -42.86
C CYS A 403 -40.71 4.24 -41.88
N LEU A 404 -39.64 3.58 -42.31
CA LEU A 404 -38.84 2.60 -41.55
C LEU A 404 -39.61 1.36 -41.04
N ARG A 405 -40.90 1.21 -41.37
CA ARG A 405 -41.69 0.00 -41.08
C ARG A 405 -41.14 -1.21 -41.83
N THR A 406 -41.17 -2.35 -41.16
CA THR A 406 -40.64 -3.62 -41.65
C THR A 406 -41.74 -4.57 -42.09
N TYR A 407 -41.50 -5.34 -43.15
CA TYR A 407 -42.48 -6.19 -43.81
C TYR A 407 -41.87 -7.55 -44.17
N SER A 408 -42.71 -8.57 -44.23
CA SER A 408 -42.28 -9.93 -44.61
C SER A 408 -42.20 -10.17 -46.13
N ASP A 409 -42.56 -9.17 -46.93
CA ASP A 409 -42.60 -9.25 -48.38
C ASP A 409 -42.16 -7.94 -49.05
N SER A 410 -41.67 -8.02 -50.30
CA SER A 410 -41.16 -6.88 -51.05
C SER A 410 -42.23 -5.92 -51.58
N GLN A 411 -43.52 -6.29 -51.50
CA GLN A 411 -44.64 -5.42 -51.83
C GLN A 411 -45.13 -4.62 -50.62
N LEU A 412 -44.52 -4.83 -49.44
CA LEU A 412 -44.82 -4.14 -48.18
C LEU A 412 -46.29 -4.32 -47.76
N THR A 413 -46.80 -5.54 -47.89
CA THR A 413 -48.22 -5.85 -47.61
C THR A 413 -48.45 -6.47 -46.23
N GLU A 414 -47.49 -7.24 -45.72
CA GLU A 414 -47.58 -7.94 -44.45
C GLU A 414 -46.53 -7.37 -43.46
N GLU A 415 -46.96 -6.39 -42.65
CA GLU A 415 -46.10 -5.69 -41.68
C GLU A 415 -45.62 -6.63 -40.57
N LEU A 416 -44.32 -6.60 -40.29
CA LEU A 416 -43.67 -7.29 -39.19
C LEU A 416 -43.48 -6.32 -38.03
N THR A 417 -44.08 -6.62 -36.89
CA THR A 417 -43.84 -5.90 -35.63
C THR A 417 -42.57 -6.36 -34.90
N ASP A 418 -42.07 -7.55 -35.23
CA ASP A 418 -40.83 -8.13 -34.74
C ASP A 418 -40.19 -8.98 -35.84
N VAL A 419 -38.93 -8.69 -36.14
CA VAL A 419 -38.14 -9.42 -37.15
C VAL A 419 -37.41 -10.61 -36.53
N THR A 420 -37.38 -10.75 -35.21
CA THR A 420 -36.71 -11.86 -34.52
C THR A 420 -37.52 -13.17 -34.61
N ILE A 421 -36.81 -14.30 -34.54
CA ILE A 421 -37.38 -15.64 -34.52
C ILE A 421 -37.38 -16.13 -33.07
N ALA A 422 -38.55 -16.12 -32.43
CA ALA A 422 -38.70 -16.49 -31.02
C ALA A 422 -38.20 -17.91 -30.70
N GLU A 423 -38.32 -18.88 -31.63
CA GLU A 423 -37.78 -20.24 -31.42
C GLU A 423 -36.25 -20.34 -31.59
N LYS A 424 -35.60 -19.26 -32.04
CA LYS A 424 -34.14 -19.14 -32.20
C LYS A 424 -33.62 -17.90 -31.47
N PRO A 425 -33.72 -17.87 -30.13
CA PRO A 425 -33.17 -16.77 -29.33
C PRO A 425 -31.65 -16.69 -29.50
N ALA A 426 -31.05 -15.61 -28.98
CA ALA A 426 -29.60 -15.51 -28.90
C ALA A 426 -29.02 -16.80 -28.29
N LEU A 427 -27.97 -17.34 -28.91
CA LEU A 427 -27.41 -18.65 -28.56
C LEU A 427 -26.79 -18.69 -27.15
N GLY A 428 -26.60 -17.51 -26.55
CA GLY A 428 -25.81 -17.34 -25.34
C GLY A 428 -24.33 -17.61 -25.62
N HIS A 429 -23.51 -17.44 -24.58
CA HIS A 429 -22.09 -17.67 -24.68
C HIS A 429 -21.73 -19.09 -24.24
N LYS A 430 -21.13 -19.87 -25.13
CA LYS A 430 -20.48 -21.14 -24.79
C LYS A 430 -18.99 -20.89 -24.57
N ASN A 431 -18.67 -20.62 -23.31
CA ASN A 431 -17.34 -20.21 -22.91
C ASN A 431 -16.50 -21.40 -22.46
N ASP A 432 -15.20 -21.30 -22.68
CA ASP A 432 -14.22 -22.10 -21.95
C ASP A 432 -14.06 -21.59 -20.51
N GLU A 433 -13.09 -22.18 -19.82
CA GLU A 433 -12.77 -21.84 -18.44
C GLU A 433 -12.28 -20.41 -18.23
N ASP A 434 -11.76 -19.72 -19.25
CA ASP A 434 -11.21 -18.37 -19.15
C ASP A 434 -12.19 -17.28 -19.61
N GLY A 435 -13.43 -17.69 -19.93
CA GLY A 435 -14.49 -16.81 -20.43
C GLY A 435 -14.39 -16.55 -21.93
N TYR A 436 -13.59 -17.31 -22.68
CA TYR A 436 -13.52 -17.18 -24.13
C TYR A 436 -14.68 -17.93 -24.79
N CYS A 437 -15.54 -17.20 -25.49
CA CYS A 437 -16.68 -17.77 -26.18
C CYS A 437 -16.24 -18.34 -27.54
N ASN A 438 -16.34 -19.66 -27.72
CA ASN A 438 -15.98 -20.30 -28.99
C ASN A 438 -16.92 -19.93 -30.15
N GLN A 439 -18.09 -19.37 -29.83
CA GLN A 439 -19.08 -18.98 -30.83
C GLN A 439 -18.88 -17.56 -31.35
N CYS A 440 -18.73 -16.56 -30.47
CA CYS A 440 -18.45 -15.19 -30.90
C CYS A 440 -16.96 -14.88 -31.01
N GLN A 441 -16.07 -15.77 -30.58
CA GLN A 441 -14.62 -15.59 -30.58
C GLN A 441 -14.13 -14.39 -29.73
N HIS A 442 -14.89 -14.01 -28.70
CA HIS A 442 -14.57 -12.91 -27.78
C HIS A 442 -14.55 -13.39 -26.32
N TYR A 443 -13.78 -12.70 -25.48
CA TYR A 443 -13.81 -12.88 -24.02
C TYR A 443 -15.03 -12.18 -23.43
N VAL A 444 -15.73 -12.86 -22.51
CA VAL A 444 -16.97 -12.36 -21.92
C VAL A 444 -16.99 -12.47 -20.40
N ALA A 445 -17.84 -11.66 -19.79
CA ALA A 445 -18.13 -11.70 -18.37
C ALA A 445 -18.82 -13.02 -17.99
N VAL A 446 -18.38 -13.66 -16.90
CA VAL A 446 -18.98 -14.89 -16.37
C VAL A 446 -19.25 -14.72 -14.89
N LYS A 447 -20.48 -15.05 -14.45
CA LYS A 447 -20.91 -14.90 -13.06
C LYS A 447 -20.08 -15.79 -12.12
N PRO A 448 -19.39 -15.23 -11.12
CA PRO A 448 -18.68 -16.02 -10.11
C PRO A 448 -19.65 -16.68 -9.13
N SER A 449 -19.17 -17.73 -8.47
CA SER A 449 -19.80 -18.25 -7.26
C SER A 449 -19.79 -17.21 -6.13
N GLN A 450 -20.72 -17.35 -5.18
CA GLN A 450 -20.87 -16.46 -4.05
C GLN A 450 -20.82 -17.24 -2.74
N GLU A 451 -20.20 -16.66 -1.72
CA GLU A 451 -20.13 -17.22 -0.37
C GLU A 451 -20.56 -16.13 0.63
N SER A 452 -21.59 -16.41 1.43
CA SER A 452 -22.11 -15.47 2.46
C SER A 452 -22.38 -14.04 1.95
N GLY A 453 -22.88 -13.91 0.73
CA GLY A 453 -23.16 -12.60 0.12
C GLY A 453 -21.96 -11.95 -0.60
N VAL A 454 -20.77 -12.56 -0.57
CA VAL A 454 -19.54 -12.04 -1.20
C VAL A 454 -19.18 -12.85 -2.45
N TYR A 455 -18.96 -12.16 -3.57
CA TYR A 455 -18.58 -12.79 -4.84
C TYR A 455 -17.10 -13.23 -4.85
N LEU A 456 -16.84 -14.47 -5.29
CA LEU A 456 -15.51 -15.07 -5.32
C LEU A 456 -14.82 -14.84 -6.67
N ILE A 457 -13.83 -13.95 -6.71
CA ILE A 457 -13.11 -13.60 -7.93
C ILE A 457 -11.85 -14.46 -8.03
N SER A 458 -11.89 -15.49 -8.87
CA SER A 458 -10.77 -16.39 -9.15
C SER A 458 -10.22 -16.28 -10.58
N LYS A 459 -10.91 -15.55 -11.45
CA LYS A 459 -10.63 -15.46 -12.88
C LYS A 459 -10.95 -14.06 -13.42
N PRO A 460 -10.34 -13.63 -14.54
CA PRO A 460 -10.59 -12.29 -15.10
C PRO A 460 -12.03 -12.11 -15.60
N CYS A 461 -12.67 -13.15 -16.13
CA CYS A 461 -14.09 -13.12 -16.51
C CYS A 461 -15.02 -12.82 -15.31
N HIS A 462 -14.65 -13.25 -14.10
CA HIS A 462 -15.39 -12.97 -12.87
C HIS A 462 -15.29 -11.50 -12.46
N LEU A 463 -14.10 -10.91 -12.59
CA LEU A 463 -13.90 -9.49 -12.29
C LEU A 463 -14.61 -8.59 -13.32
N ALA A 464 -14.58 -8.97 -14.59
CA ALA A 464 -15.35 -8.30 -15.65
C ALA A 464 -16.86 -8.38 -15.37
N TRP A 465 -17.36 -9.55 -14.97
CA TRP A 465 -18.76 -9.70 -14.55
C TRP A 465 -19.10 -8.83 -13.35
N PHE A 466 -18.26 -8.81 -12.31
CA PHE A 466 -18.50 -8.00 -11.12
C PHE A 466 -18.58 -6.50 -11.44
N ARG A 467 -17.70 -6.01 -12.33
CA ARG A 467 -17.76 -4.64 -12.86
C ARG A 467 -19.10 -4.36 -13.53
N ASP A 468 -19.52 -5.23 -14.45
CA ASP A 468 -20.73 -5.04 -15.24
C ASP A 468 -22.00 -5.16 -14.38
N TYR A 469 -22.00 -6.04 -13.38
CA TYR A 469 -23.08 -6.20 -12.41
C TYR A 469 -23.21 -4.99 -11.49
N VAL A 470 -22.10 -4.48 -10.94
CA VAL A 470 -22.10 -3.24 -10.13
C VAL A 470 -22.63 -2.06 -10.93
N ASN A 471 -22.23 -1.95 -12.20
CA ASN A 471 -22.61 -0.86 -13.09
C ASN A 471 -23.99 -1.03 -13.74
N GLY A 472 -24.65 -2.18 -13.56
CA GLY A 472 -26.00 -2.46 -14.08
C GLY A 472 -26.08 -2.79 -15.57
N THR A 473 -24.94 -3.08 -16.20
CA THR A 473 -24.87 -3.62 -17.56
C THR A 473 -25.35 -5.08 -17.59
N ILE A 474 -25.13 -5.81 -16.49
CA ILE A 474 -25.65 -7.16 -16.26
C ILE A 474 -26.48 -7.11 -14.98
N VAL A 475 -27.62 -7.81 -14.98
CA VAL A 475 -28.57 -7.91 -13.85
C VAL A 475 -28.95 -9.36 -13.62
N ASP A 476 -29.54 -9.67 -12.46
CA ASP A 476 -30.05 -11.01 -12.19
C ASP A 476 -31.38 -11.27 -12.93
N ASP A 477 -31.72 -12.54 -13.16
CA ASP A 477 -32.95 -12.91 -13.85
C ASP A 477 -34.19 -12.33 -13.15
N GLY A 478 -35.00 -11.59 -13.92
CA GLY A 478 -36.21 -10.92 -13.42
C GLY A 478 -35.99 -9.48 -12.92
N GLU A 479 -34.74 -8.99 -12.90
CA GLU A 479 -34.45 -7.59 -12.64
C GLU A 479 -34.61 -6.72 -13.89
N ALA A 480 -34.99 -5.46 -13.70
CA ALA A 480 -35.08 -4.51 -14.80
C ALA A 480 -33.68 -4.19 -15.35
N ALA A 481 -33.53 -4.16 -16.68
CA ALA A 481 -32.27 -3.79 -17.33
C ALA A 481 -31.79 -2.40 -16.85
N GLY A 482 -30.48 -2.27 -16.58
CA GLY A 482 -29.89 -1.06 -16.04
C GLY A 482 -29.93 -0.93 -14.51
N THR A 483 -30.46 -1.93 -13.79
CA THR A 483 -30.42 -1.97 -12.31
C THR A 483 -28.99 -2.09 -11.84
N THR A 484 -28.52 -1.13 -11.02
CA THR A 484 -27.14 -1.12 -10.51
C THR A 484 -27.03 -1.80 -9.14
N HIS A 485 -25.86 -2.38 -8.85
CA HIS A 485 -25.60 -3.12 -7.61
C HIS A 485 -24.46 -2.50 -6.79
N PRO A 486 -24.60 -1.24 -6.32
CA PRO A 486 -23.51 -0.52 -5.66
C PRO A 486 -23.06 -1.17 -4.34
N SER A 487 -23.89 -1.97 -3.69
CA SER A 487 -23.55 -2.65 -2.43
C SER A 487 -22.91 -4.03 -2.61
N ALA A 488 -22.77 -4.53 -3.85
CA ALA A 488 -22.15 -5.83 -4.11
C ALA A 488 -20.70 -5.85 -3.62
N SER A 489 -20.31 -6.91 -2.92
CA SER A 489 -18.97 -7.10 -2.35
C SER A 489 -18.28 -8.30 -2.97
N ALA A 490 -16.95 -8.27 -3.03
CA ALA A 490 -16.15 -9.32 -3.65
C ALA A 490 -14.88 -9.63 -2.84
N LYS A 491 -14.35 -10.84 -2.99
CA LYS A 491 -13.00 -11.18 -2.53
C LYS A 491 -12.23 -11.90 -3.63
N LEU A 492 -10.95 -11.59 -3.79
CA LEU A 492 -10.07 -12.32 -4.70
C LEU A 492 -9.67 -13.65 -4.05
N THR A 493 -9.63 -14.70 -4.86
CA THR A 493 -9.24 -16.06 -4.43
C THR A 493 -8.09 -16.62 -5.27
N ALA A 494 -7.65 -15.85 -6.26
CA ALA A 494 -6.49 -16.11 -7.11
C ALA A 494 -6.01 -14.79 -7.71
N ASP A 495 -4.81 -14.80 -8.29
CA ASP A 495 -4.30 -13.68 -9.09
C ASP A 495 -5.11 -13.55 -10.40
N ILE A 496 -5.34 -12.30 -10.83
CA ILE A 496 -6.22 -11.97 -11.95
C ILE A 496 -5.42 -11.26 -13.05
N ASP A 497 -5.30 -11.87 -14.23
CA ASP A 497 -4.64 -11.26 -15.40
C ASP A 497 -5.68 -10.71 -16.39
N LEU A 498 -5.70 -9.38 -16.55
CA LEU A 498 -6.68 -8.67 -17.39
C LEU A 498 -6.24 -8.44 -18.84
N LYS A 499 -5.11 -9.00 -19.30
CA LYS A 499 -4.55 -8.73 -20.65
C LYS A 499 -5.51 -8.96 -21.82
N ASN A 500 -6.54 -9.79 -21.65
CA ASN A 500 -7.54 -10.09 -22.68
C ASN A 500 -8.86 -9.32 -22.49
N TYR A 501 -8.99 -8.57 -21.40
CA TYR A 501 -10.18 -7.81 -21.01
C TYR A 501 -9.93 -6.29 -21.05
N CYS A 502 -8.68 -5.88 -21.05
CA CYS A 502 -8.25 -4.52 -21.36
C CYS A 502 -6.79 -4.52 -21.83
N HIS A 503 -6.50 -3.83 -22.92
CA HIS A 503 -5.16 -3.73 -23.50
C HIS A 503 -5.06 -2.55 -24.48
N ALA A 504 -3.82 -2.14 -24.75
CA ALA A 504 -3.52 -1.22 -25.84
C ALA A 504 -3.84 -1.87 -27.20
N ALA A 505 -3.91 -1.04 -28.25
CA ALA A 505 -3.96 -1.54 -29.62
C ALA A 505 -2.56 -2.02 -30.03
N GLU A 506 -2.36 -3.33 -30.13
CA GLU A 506 -1.12 -3.97 -30.57
C GLU A 506 -1.44 -5.18 -31.46
N ASP A 507 -0.61 -5.45 -32.48
CA ASP A 507 -0.62 -6.66 -33.33
C ASP A 507 -2.01 -7.11 -33.82
N GLY A 508 -2.77 -6.19 -34.42
CA GLY A 508 -4.09 -6.49 -35.00
C GLY A 508 -5.24 -6.64 -33.99
N LYS A 509 -5.02 -6.35 -32.70
CA LYS A 509 -6.08 -6.24 -31.70
C LYS A 509 -6.55 -4.78 -31.54
N GLU A 510 -7.86 -4.60 -31.41
CA GLU A 510 -8.46 -3.29 -31.11
C GLU A 510 -8.06 -2.80 -29.71
N LEU A 511 -8.13 -1.49 -29.48
CA LEU A 511 -7.94 -0.93 -28.14
C LEU A 511 -9.14 -1.33 -27.26
N LEU A 512 -8.88 -1.89 -26.09
CA LEU A 512 -9.92 -2.21 -25.10
C LEU A 512 -9.55 -1.58 -23.76
N SER A 513 -10.31 -0.58 -23.33
CA SER A 513 -10.05 0.17 -22.08
C SER A 513 -10.95 -0.32 -20.97
N TRP A 514 -10.41 -0.50 -19.76
CA TRP A 514 -11.22 -0.90 -18.61
C TRP A 514 -12.20 0.20 -18.19
N LEU A 515 -13.46 -0.19 -17.98
CA LEU A 515 -14.49 0.69 -17.42
C LEU A 515 -14.45 0.65 -15.89
N PRO A 516 -14.34 1.79 -15.19
CA PRO A 516 -14.27 1.80 -13.74
C PRO A 516 -15.49 1.16 -13.07
N ILE A 517 -15.25 0.45 -11.97
CA ILE A 517 -16.31 -0.10 -11.10
C ILE A 517 -16.87 1.06 -10.27
N GLY A 518 -18.16 1.36 -10.46
CA GLY A 518 -18.80 2.52 -9.86
C GLY A 518 -18.38 3.86 -10.48
N ASN A 519 -19.29 4.83 -10.46
CA ASN A 519 -19.10 6.16 -11.05
C ASN A 519 -19.84 7.24 -10.24
N ASP A 520 -19.83 8.49 -10.70
CA ASP A 520 -20.42 9.62 -9.95
C ASP A 520 -21.94 9.49 -9.70
N ASN A 521 -22.66 8.85 -10.63
CA ASN A 521 -24.09 8.56 -10.50
C ASN A 521 -24.35 7.27 -9.69
N ASN A 522 -23.47 6.28 -9.82
CA ASN A 522 -23.56 4.97 -9.19
C ASN A 522 -22.31 4.69 -8.35
N ARG A 523 -22.22 5.32 -7.18
CA ARG A 523 -21.06 5.19 -6.30
C ARG A 523 -21.05 3.82 -5.66
N TRP A 524 -19.92 3.13 -5.73
CA TRP A 524 -19.78 1.79 -5.18
C TRP A 524 -19.57 1.84 -3.66
N LYS A 525 -20.33 1.03 -2.92
CA LYS A 525 -20.44 0.99 -1.45
C LYS A 525 -20.14 -0.38 -0.85
N GLY A 526 -19.76 -1.35 -1.69
CA GLY A 526 -19.41 -2.69 -1.26
C GLY A 526 -18.03 -2.78 -0.62
N ASN A 527 -17.58 -4.01 -0.35
CA ASN A 527 -16.25 -4.29 0.15
C ASN A 527 -15.45 -5.14 -0.85
N MET A 528 -14.13 -4.92 -0.90
CA MET A 528 -13.20 -5.74 -1.67
C MET A 528 -12.02 -6.17 -0.80
N ASP A 529 -11.86 -7.48 -0.63
CA ASP A 529 -10.69 -8.08 -0.01
C ASP A 529 -9.83 -8.77 -1.06
N GLY A 530 -8.64 -8.24 -1.32
CA GLY A 530 -7.69 -8.81 -2.27
C GLY A 530 -6.97 -10.05 -1.73
N GLN A 531 -6.97 -10.30 -0.41
CA GLN A 531 -6.25 -11.40 0.24
C GLN A 531 -4.75 -11.51 -0.14
N GLY A 532 -4.14 -10.40 -0.55
CA GLY A 532 -2.76 -10.33 -1.05
C GLY A 532 -2.58 -10.74 -2.52
N HIS A 533 -3.66 -11.05 -3.24
CA HIS A 533 -3.61 -11.39 -4.65
C HIS A 533 -3.32 -10.20 -5.56
N THR A 534 -2.82 -10.52 -6.74
CA THR A 534 -2.43 -9.52 -7.75
C THR A 534 -3.47 -9.39 -8.85
N ILE A 535 -3.87 -8.16 -9.17
CA ILE A 535 -4.52 -7.81 -10.44
C ILE A 535 -3.44 -7.30 -11.39
N SER A 536 -3.18 -8.07 -12.45
CA SER A 536 -2.16 -7.77 -13.45
C SER A 536 -2.76 -7.23 -14.75
N ASN A 537 -1.98 -6.40 -15.45
CA ASN A 537 -2.29 -5.90 -16.79
C ASN A 537 -3.59 -5.11 -16.89
N LEU A 538 -4.01 -4.45 -15.80
CA LEU A 538 -5.09 -3.47 -15.86
C LEU A 538 -4.66 -2.33 -16.79
N TYR A 539 -5.42 -2.10 -17.85
CA TYR A 539 -5.17 -1.03 -18.81
C TYR A 539 -6.39 -0.10 -18.90
N ILE A 540 -6.17 1.17 -18.62
CA ILE A 540 -7.17 2.22 -18.75
C ILE A 540 -6.59 3.32 -19.63
N LYS A 541 -7.25 3.63 -20.74
CA LYS A 541 -7.01 4.84 -21.53
C LYS A 541 -8.33 5.58 -21.73
N THR A 542 -8.43 6.79 -21.20
CA THR A 542 -9.67 7.57 -21.20
C THR A 542 -9.41 9.07 -21.05
N ALA A 543 -10.47 9.87 -21.14
CA ALA A 543 -10.49 11.31 -20.91
C ALA A 543 -11.72 11.68 -20.06
N GLN A 544 -11.88 11.00 -18.93
CA GLN A 544 -13.07 11.08 -18.07
C GLN A 544 -12.68 11.48 -16.64
N ASN A 545 -13.68 11.82 -15.83
CA ASN A 545 -13.48 12.03 -14.40
C ASN A 545 -13.65 10.72 -13.64
N HIS A 546 -12.99 10.63 -12.47
CA HIS A 546 -13.12 9.50 -11.54
C HIS A 546 -12.62 8.19 -12.15
N VAL A 547 -11.31 8.06 -12.33
CA VAL A 547 -10.68 6.96 -13.07
C VAL A 547 -9.77 6.12 -12.18
N GLY A 548 -9.92 4.79 -12.30
CA GLY A 548 -9.15 3.73 -11.64
C GLY A 548 -9.82 2.37 -11.87
N LEU A 549 -9.36 1.31 -11.19
CA LEU A 549 -10.13 0.06 -11.12
C LEU A 549 -11.57 0.35 -10.66
N PHE A 550 -11.70 1.22 -9.67
CA PHE A 550 -12.93 1.85 -9.21
C PHE A 550 -12.98 3.31 -9.66
N GLY A 551 -14.17 3.80 -10.03
CA GLY A 551 -14.32 5.20 -10.39
C GLY A 551 -14.54 6.06 -9.15
N TYR A 552 -15.69 5.84 -8.49
CA TYR A 552 -16.07 6.50 -7.26
C TYR A 552 -16.61 5.51 -6.22
N THR A 553 -15.92 5.41 -5.08
CA THR A 553 -16.36 4.66 -3.91
C THR A 553 -16.93 5.56 -2.79
N ASP A 554 -17.98 5.09 -2.12
CA ASP A 554 -18.70 5.79 -1.03
C ASP A 554 -18.96 4.83 0.14
N GLY A 555 -18.14 4.93 1.18
CA GLY A 555 -18.21 4.05 2.35
C GLY A 555 -17.70 2.62 2.10
N ALA A 556 -16.97 2.39 1.01
CA ALA A 556 -16.41 1.08 0.66
C ALA A 556 -15.12 0.77 1.42
N THR A 557 -14.96 -0.47 1.89
CA THR A 557 -13.68 -0.97 2.44
C THR A 557 -12.94 -1.75 1.37
N ILE A 558 -11.68 -1.39 1.10
CA ILE A 558 -10.83 -2.10 0.13
C ILE A 558 -9.51 -2.44 0.80
N GLN A 559 -9.12 -3.71 0.77
CA GLN A 559 -7.91 -4.14 1.43
C GLN A 559 -7.08 -5.17 0.66
N ASP A 560 -5.78 -5.21 0.97
CA ASP A 560 -4.83 -6.28 0.65
C ASP A 560 -4.78 -6.66 -0.83
N LEU A 561 -4.59 -5.67 -1.70
CA LEU A 561 -4.61 -5.84 -3.16
C LEU A 561 -3.30 -5.37 -3.81
N ILE A 562 -2.76 -6.16 -4.73
CA ILE A 562 -1.53 -5.82 -5.47
C ILE A 562 -1.88 -5.52 -6.93
N PHE A 563 -1.32 -4.44 -7.49
CA PHE A 563 -1.40 -4.14 -8.93
C PHE A 563 -0.07 -4.47 -9.63
N GLY A 564 -0.13 -5.38 -10.61
CA GLY A 564 0.99 -5.83 -11.43
C GLY A 564 0.92 -5.26 -12.85
N ASN A 565 1.98 -4.62 -13.34
CA ASN A 565 2.05 -4.13 -14.75
C ASN A 565 0.79 -3.35 -15.22
N ALA A 566 0.20 -2.55 -14.33
CA ALA A 566 -1.05 -1.85 -14.58
C ALA A 566 -0.76 -0.43 -15.08
N LYS A 567 -1.49 0.01 -16.11
CA LYS A 567 -1.26 1.27 -16.82
C LYS A 567 -2.56 2.07 -16.92
N VAL A 568 -2.57 3.25 -16.29
CA VAL A 568 -3.70 4.18 -16.29
C VAL A 568 -3.29 5.48 -16.99
N GLU A 569 -3.93 5.79 -18.12
CA GLU A 569 -3.74 7.00 -18.93
C GLU A 569 -5.06 7.77 -19.02
N ASN A 570 -5.26 8.75 -18.13
CA ASN A 570 -6.41 9.63 -18.12
C ASN A 570 -6.02 11.04 -18.58
N VAL A 571 -6.03 11.28 -19.89
CA VAL A 571 -5.55 12.53 -20.47
C VAL A 571 -6.52 13.00 -21.55
N SER A 572 -7.09 14.19 -21.33
CA SER A 572 -7.83 14.90 -22.37
C SER A 572 -6.88 15.72 -23.24
N THR A 573 -7.02 15.60 -24.56
CA THR A 573 -6.32 16.41 -25.57
C THR A 573 -7.09 17.67 -25.96
N THR A 574 -8.28 17.88 -25.39
CA THR A 574 -9.06 19.11 -25.56
C THR A 574 -8.74 20.09 -24.42
N ASN A 575 -9.23 21.33 -24.49
CA ASN A 575 -9.02 22.31 -23.41
C ASN A 575 -9.72 21.93 -22.08
N GLU A 576 -10.50 20.84 -22.05
CA GLU A 576 -11.15 20.33 -20.85
C GLU A 576 -10.21 19.40 -20.09
N LYS A 577 -10.09 19.61 -18.77
CA LYS A 577 -9.22 18.82 -17.90
C LYS A 577 -9.96 17.62 -17.31
N THR A 578 -9.23 16.52 -17.14
CA THR A 578 -9.70 15.35 -16.38
C THR A 578 -9.37 15.51 -14.89
N TYR A 579 -10.28 15.03 -14.04
CA TYR A 579 -10.17 15.12 -12.59
C TYR A 579 -10.17 13.72 -11.97
N LYS A 580 -9.48 13.56 -10.83
CA LYS A 580 -9.50 12.35 -9.98
C LYS A 580 -9.03 11.08 -10.68
N THR A 581 -7.73 10.83 -10.66
CA THR A 581 -7.09 9.64 -11.26
C THR A 581 -6.25 8.90 -10.23
N GLY A 582 -6.48 7.59 -10.10
CA GLY A 582 -5.62 6.70 -9.34
C GLY A 582 -5.70 5.27 -9.86
N ILE A 583 -4.72 4.42 -9.55
CA ILE A 583 -4.73 3.03 -10.04
C ILE A 583 -5.89 2.22 -9.43
N LEU A 584 -6.15 2.44 -8.14
CA LEU A 584 -7.24 1.80 -7.43
C LEU A 584 -8.54 2.56 -7.64
N ALA A 585 -8.55 3.85 -7.31
CA ALA A 585 -9.76 4.65 -7.34
C ALA A 585 -9.50 6.08 -7.83
N GLY A 586 -10.45 6.62 -8.62
CA GLY A 586 -10.45 8.05 -8.91
C GLY A 586 -10.77 8.87 -7.66
N TYR A 587 -11.90 8.58 -7.01
CA TYR A 587 -12.31 9.19 -5.75
C TYR A 587 -12.79 8.11 -4.77
N ALA A 588 -12.18 8.06 -3.59
CA ALA A 588 -12.70 7.28 -2.47
C ALA A 588 -13.19 8.20 -1.35
N CYS A 589 -14.45 8.06 -0.93
CA CYS A 589 -15.01 8.85 0.16
C CYS A 589 -15.69 7.97 1.21
N ALA A 590 -15.76 8.48 2.44
CA ALA A 590 -16.53 7.89 3.52
C ALA A 590 -17.05 9.00 4.45
N SER A 591 -18.20 8.78 5.10
CA SER A 591 -18.74 9.70 6.12
C SER A 591 -17.81 9.79 7.33
N THR A 592 -17.79 10.92 8.06
CA THR A 592 -16.83 11.22 9.15
C THR A 592 -16.63 10.07 10.14
N ASN A 593 -17.69 9.35 10.51
CA ASN A 593 -17.66 8.26 11.51
C ASN A 593 -17.65 6.85 10.88
N SER A 594 -17.35 6.72 9.59
CA SER A 594 -17.33 5.43 8.90
C SER A 594 -16.11 4.61 9.31
N PRO A 595 -16.25 3.28 9.52
CA PRO A 595 -15.11 2.36 9.68
C PRO A 595 -14.42 2.03 8.35
N ALA A 596 -14.98 2.48 7.22
CA ALA A 596 -14.45 2.22 5.89
C ALA A 596 -13.03 2.78 5.73
N HIS A 597 -12.16 1.98 5.14
CA HIS A 597 -10.76 2.31 4.93
C HIS A 597 -10.24 1.67 3.63
N ILE A 598 -9.14 2.23 3.13
CA ILE A 598 -8.33 1.59 2.09
C ILE A 598 -7.02 1.18 2.74
N LYS A 599 -6.69 -0.11 2.69
CA LYS A 599 -5.54 -0.65 3.41
C LYS A 599 -4.73 -1.66 2.60
N GLY A 600 -3.41 -1.67 2.74
CA GLY A 600 -2.59 -2.76 2.18
C GLY A 600 -2.55 -2.79 0.64
N ILE A 601 -2.78 -1.66 -0.01
CA ILE A 601 -2.78 -1.58 -1.48
C ILE A 601 -1.35 -1.37 -1.97
N LYS A 602 -0.89 -2.20 -2.90
CA LYS A 602 0.49 -2.18 -3.40
C LYS A 602 0.54 -2.08 -4.93
N THR A 603 1.55 -1.42 -5.47
CA THR A 603 1.86 -1.43 -6.91
C THR A 603 3.27 -1.96 -7.16
N THR A 604 3.48 -2.56 -8.33
CA THR A 604 4.80 -3.00 -8.81
C THR A 604 5.51 -1.92 -9.62
N ASN A 605 6.83 -2.06 -9.85
CA ASN A 605 7.64 -1.06 -10.56
C ASN A 605 7.19 -0.81 -12.01
N ASN A 606 6.49 -1.78 -12.63
CA ASN A 606 6.03 -1.67 -14.02
C ASN A 606 4.68 -0.96 -14.15
N CYS A 607 4.07 -0.58 -13.02
CA CYS A 607 2.82 0.17 -13.06
C CYS A 607 3.07 1.64 -13.43
N THR A 608 2.09 2.28 -14.09
CA THR A 608 2.16 3.69 -14.48
C THR A 608 0.79 4.35 -14.32
N VAL A 609 0.76 5.55 -13.73
CA VAL A 609 -0.45 6.38 -13.58
C VAL A 609 -0.19 7.76 -14.17
N ILE A 610 -0.94 8.12 -15.21
CA ILE A 610 -0.89 9.41 -15.90
C ILE A 610 -2.27 10.05 -15.82
N GLY A 611 -2.38 11.21 -15.17
CA GLY A 611 -3.61 12.00 -15.03
C GLY A 611 -3.41 13.48 -15.35
N GLN A 612 -4.40 14.32 -15.04
CA GLN A 612 -4.32 15.78 -15.15
C GLN A 612 -4.42 16.47 -13.79
N GLU A 613 -5.62 16.78 -13.26
CA GLU A 613 -5.75 17.65 -12.07
C GLU A 613 -5.38 16.94 -10.76
N ASP A 614 -6.14 15.95 -10.30
CA ASP A 614 -5.87 15.25 -9.02
C ASP A 614 -5.39 13.84 -9.32
N THR A 615 -4.09 13.59 -9.20
CA THR A 615 -3.46 12.33 -9.61
C THR A 615 -2.70 11.69 -8.46
N GLY A 616 -3.15 10.53 -8.01
CA GLY A 616 -2.44 9.73 -7.01
C GLY A 616 -1.97 8.40 -7.58
N GLY A 617 -0.84 7.89 -7.11
CA GLY A 617 -0.40 6.53 -7.49
C GLY A 617 -1.39 5.45 -7.06
N ILE A 618 -2.08 5.64 -5.93
CA ILE A 618 -3.14 4.73 -5.45
C ILE A 618 -4.53 5.32 -5.69
N VAL A 619 -4.81 6.51 -5.17
CA VAL A 619 -6.13 7.16 -5.24
C VAL A 619 -6.01 8.61 -5.72
N GLY A 620 -6.86 9.06 -6.65
CA GLY A 620 -6.88 10.46 -7.07
C GLY A 620 -7.20 11.41 -5.91
N ILE A 621 -8.40 11.26 -5.33
CA ILE A 621 -8.82 12.00 -4.11
C ILE A 621 -9.23 11.03 -3.01
N ALA A 622 -8.72 11.25 -1.80
CA ALA A 622 -9.06 10.51 -0.60
C ALA A 622 -9.87 11.38 0.38
N LYS A 623 -11.13 10.99 0.60
CA LYS A 623 -11.93 11.38 1.77
C LYS A 623 -12.25 10.15 2.62
N ILE A 624 -11.27 9.26 2.70
CA ILE A 624 -11.25 8.02 3.47
C ILE A 624 -9.83 7.83 4.05
N ASN A 625 -9.67 7.01 5.10
CA ASN A 625 -8.35 6.69 5.63
C ASN A 625 -7.59 5.79 4.64
N LEU A 626 -6.30 6.12 4.44
CA LEU A 626 -5.36 5.31 3.67
C LEU A 626 -4.33 4.72 4.63
N GLU A 627 -4.21 3.40 4.67
CA GLU A 627 -3.36 2.71 5.64
C GLU A 627 -2.46 1.67 4.96
N ASN A 628 -1.20 1.56 5.35
CA ASN A 628 -0.31 0.49 4.87
C ASN A 628 -0.22 0.38 3.32
N CYS A 629 -0.35 1.49 2.60
CA CYS A 629 -0.34 1.50 1.13
C CYS A 629 1.07 1.77 0.57
N GLU A 630 1.43 1.08 -0.50
CA GLU A 630 2.76 1.14 -1.11
C GLU A 630 2.67 1.44 -2.61
N ASN A 631 3.24 2.56 -3.04
CA ASN A 631 3.33 2.88 -4.46
C ASN A 631 4.74 2.68 -5.01
N ARG A 632 4.90 1.78 -5.98
CA ARG A 632 6.10 1.66 -6.82
C ARG A 632 5.90 2.12 -8.26
N SER A 633 4.67 2.50 -8.61
CA SER A 633 4.32 2.98 -9.96
C SER A 633 4.89 4.37 -10.23
N SER A 634 5.22 4.65 -11.49
CA SER A 634 5.50 6.04 -11.92
C SER A 634 4.20 6.83 -12.00
N VAL A 635 4.15 7.99 -11.35
CA VAL A 635 2.96 8.85 -11.25
C VAL A 635 3.23 10.19 -11.90
N LYS A 636 2.38 10.59 -12.85
CA LYS A 636 2.51 11.84 -13.60
C LYS A 636 1.19 12.57 -13.72
N GLY A 637 1.17 13.86 -13.44
CA GLY A 637 -0.02 14.71 -13.60
C GLY A 637 0.27 16.15 -14.01
N THR A 638 -0.76 16.98 -14.16
CA THR A 638 -0.64 18.42 -14.43
C THR A 638 -1.18 19.31 -13.31
N GLY A 639 -1.71 18.73 -12.23
CA GLY A 639 -2.24 19.45 -11.09
C GLY A 639 -1.61 19.02 -9.77
N SER A 640 -2.45 18.71 -8.79
CA SER A 640 -2.07 18.07 -7.54
C SER A 640 -1.66 16.61 -7.78
N VAL A 641 -0.39 16.29 -7.52
CA VAL A 641 0.13 14.94 -7.74
C VAL A 641 0.76 14.38 -6.48
N GLY A 642 0.41 13.15 -6.12
CA GLY A 642 1.06 12.43 -5.03
C GLY A 642 1.35 10.96 -5.34
N GLY A 643 2.41 10.41 -4.74
CA GLY A 643 2.73 9.00 -4.92
C GLY A 643 1.65 8.06 -4.36
N ILE A 644 0.95 8.47 -3.29
CA ILE A 644 -0.18 7.70 -2.73
C ILE A 644 -1.51 8.35 -3.15
N ALA A 645 -1.69 9.62 -2.83
CA ALA A 645 -2.93 10.36 -3.11
C ALA A 645 -2.65 11.69 -3.81
N GLY A 646 -3.48 12.07 -4.78
CA GLY A 646 -3.43 13.44 -5.32
C GLY A 646 -3.84 14.44 -4.22
N ASP A 647 -5.06 14.30 -3.73
CA ASP A 647 -5.61 15.12 -2.65
C ASP A 647 -6.16 14.28 -1.49
N SER A 648 -6.15 14.83 -0.27
CA SER A 648 -6.84 14.27 0.89
C SER A 648 -7.56 15.33 1.72
N PHE A 649 -8.76 14.99 2.20
CA PHE A 649 -9.62 15.90 2.97
C PHE A 649 -10.05 15.27 4.30
N GLU A 650 -9.60 15.85 5.41
CA GLU A 650 -10.07 15.59 6.78
C GLU A 650 -9.91 14.12 7.23
N ARG A 651 -8.87 13.45 6.72
CA ARG A 651 -8.60 12.01 6.94
C ARG A 651 -7.14 11.74 7.24
N ASN A 652 -6.85 10.50 7.61
CA ASN A 652 -5.50 10.08 7.96
C ASN A 652 -4.87 9.29 6.81
N ILE A 653 -3.62 9.61 6.50
CA ILE A 653 -2.74 8.77 5.68
C ILE A 653 -1.69 8.22 6.64
N LYS A 654 -1.72 6.91 6.85
CA LYS A 654 -0.93 6.24 7.87
C LYS A 654 -0.15 5.08 7.30
N ARG A 655 1.12 4.96 7.67
CA ARG A 655 1.96 3.82 7.26
C ARG A 655 2.06 3.63 5.75
N CYS A 656 2.03 4.72 4.98
CA CYS A 656 2.09 4.66 3.52
C CYS A 656 3.48 5.01 2.99
N THR A 657 3.91 4.33 1.93
CA THR A 657 5.24 4.51 1.33
C THR A 657 5.19 4.70 -0.17
N ASN A 658 5.88 5.71 -0.68
CA ASN A 658 6.11 5.89 -2.11
C ASN A 658 7.57 5.57 -2.48
N TYR A 659 7.76 4.64 -3.40
CA TYR A 659 9.02 4.32 -4.07
C TYR A 659 9.09 4.86 -5.50
N GLY A 660 7.93 5.03 -6.14
CA GLY A 660 7.83 5.44 -7.54
C GLY A 660 8.17 6.92 -7.76
N THR A 661 8.54 7.26 -9.00
CA THR A 661 8.76 8.67 -9.39
C THR A 661 7.45 9.42 -9.41
N VAL A 662 7.46 10.68 -8.96
CA VAL A 662 6.29 11.56 -8.98
C VAL A 662 6.64 12.82 -9.79
N GLU A 663 5.85 13.08 -10.83
CA GLU A 663 6.05 14.21 -11.75
C GLU A 663 4.79 15.05 -11.88
N ASN A 664 4.94 16.38 -11.87
CA ASN A 664 3.86 17.26 -12.28
C ASN A 664 4.34 18.44 -13.15
N GLY A 665 3.38 19.16 -13.74
CA GLY A 665 3.68 20.42 -14.41
C GLY A 665 2.59 21.47 -14.31
N ARG A 666 2.98 22.74 -14.41
CA ARG A 666 2.15 23.97 -14.31
C ARG A 666 1.44 24.18 -12.95
N ASN A 667 1.75 25.30 -12.28
CA ASN A 667 0.94 26.02 -11.28
C ASN A 667 0.17 25.22 -10.20
N GLN A 668 0.67 24.07 -9.72
CA GLN A 668 0.00 23.27 -8.67
C GLN A 668 1.00 22.57 -7.72
N TYR A 669 0.49 21.73 -6.81
CA TYR A 669 1.21 21.09 -5.72
C TYR A 669 1.67 19.66 -6.05
N ILE A 670 2.81 19.24 -5.52
CA ILE A 670 3.30 17.86 -5.67
C ILE A 670 3.98 17.36 -4.40
N GLY A 671 3.66 16.13 -4.01
CA GLY A 671 4.35 15.47 -2.91
C GLY A 671 4.63 13.99 -3.12
N GLY A 672 5.60 13.45 -2.40
CA GLY A 672 5.93 12.03 -2.50
C GLY A 672 4.82 11.13 -1.98
N ILE A 673 4.14 11.54 -0.91
CA ILE A 673 2.95 10.83 -0.39
C ILE A 673 1.69 11.47 -0.95
N ILE A 674 1.57 12.80 -0.83
CA ILE A 674 0.35 13.53 -1.14
C ILE A 674 0.61 14.86 -1.85
N GLY A 675 -0.17 15.18 -2.88
CA GLY A 675 -0.12 16.49 -3.53
C GLY A 675 -0.66 17.60 -2.63
N TYR A 676 -1.93 17.51 -2.25
CA TYR A 676 -2.64 18.51 -1.45
C TYR A 676 -3.40 17.89 -0.27
N ALA A 677 -3.06 18.34 0.95
CA ALA A 677 -3.63 17.86 2.19
C ALA A 677 -4.47 18.96 2.86
N TYR A 678 -5.77 18.72 3.07
CA TYR A 678 -6.66 19.65 3.78
C TYR A 678 -7.17 19.03 5.08
N GLY A 679 -6.70 19.53 6.23
CA GLY A 679 -7.05 18.98 7.55
C GLY A 679 -6.68 17.50 7.72
N THR A 680 -5.64 17.04 7.02
CA THR A 680 -5.22 15.63 6.96
C THR A 680 -4.07 15.37 7.93
N CYS A 681 -4.05 14.20 8.58
CA CYS A 681 -2.91 13.76 9.39
C CYS A 681 -2.06 12.77 8.60
N ILE A 682 -0.74 13.01 8.56
CA ILE A 682 0.23 12.16 7.85
C ILE A 682 1.12 11.52 8.91
N GLU A 683 0.96 10.21 9.12
CA GLU A 683 1.59 9.46 10.21
C GLU A 683 2.40 8.28 9.67
N ASP A 684 3.62 8.09 10.15
CA ASP A 684 4.46 6.94 9.80
C ASP A 684 4.61 6.76 8.29
N CYS A 685 4.86 7.83 7.52
CA CYS A 685 4.91 7.77 6.04
C CYS A 685 6.29 8.07 5.47
N ALA A 686 6.63 7.43 4.35
CA ALA A 686 7.94 7.56 3.72
C ALA A 686 7.89 7.84 2.20
N ASN A 687 8.74 8.74 1.73
CA ASN A 687 9.00 8.90 0.30
C ASN A 687 10.45 8.55 -0.04
N TYR A 688 10.63 7.49 -0.81
CA TYR A 688 11.90 7.07 -1.42
C TYR A 688 12.01 7.48 -2.89
N GLY A 689 10.88 7.78 -3.53
CA GLY A 689 10.81 8.16 -4.93
C GLY A 689 11.33 9.58 -5.20
N LYS A 690 11.85 9.79 -6.41
CA LYS A 690 12.25 11.11 -6.90
C LYS A 690 11.02 11.94 -7.28
N ILE A 691 11.05 13.22 -6.92
CA ILE A 691 10.00 14.20 -7.23
C ILE A 691 10.54 15.25 -8.21
N THR A 692 9.83 15.46 -9.32
CA THR A 692 10.19 16.48 -10.33
C THR A 692 8.98 17.35 -10.68
N SER A 693 9.13 18.66 -10.53
CA SER A 693 8.04 19.62 -10.66
C SER A 693 8.42 20.84 -11.49
N THR A 694 7.43 21.36 -12.23
CA THR A 694 7.44 22.73 -12.76
C THR A 694 6.30 23.58 -12.19
N GLY A 695 5.73 23.14 -11.05
CA GLY A 695 4.59 23.73 -10.36
C GLY A 695 4.95 24.78 -9.31
N TRP A 696 3.97 25.13 -8.46
CA TRP A 696 4.16 26.15 -7.42
C TRP A 696 4.92 25.62 -6.20
N HIS A 697 4.57 24.43 -5.71
CA HIS A 697 5.14 23.89 -4.49
C HIS A 697 5.40 22.39 -4.59
N ALA A 698 6.59 21.98 -4.16
CA ALA A 698 7.00 20.58 -4.12
C ALA A 698 7.52 20.23 -2.73
N GLY A 699 7.08 19.08 -2.20
CA GLY A 699 7.54 18.55 -0.92
C GLY A 699 7.82 17.06 -0.97
N GLY A 700 8.86 16.58 -0.28
CA GLY A 700 9.16 15.15 -0.24
C GLY A 700 8.02 14.28 0.31
N ILE A 701 7.25 14.81 1.26
CA ILE A 701 6.07 14.13 1.82
C ILE A 701 4.79 14.74 1.24
N ALA A 702 4.60 16.05 1.38
CA ALA A 702 3.40 16.74 0.91
C ALA A 702 3.69 18.00 0.10
N GLY A 703 2.99 18.20 -1.02
CA GLY A 703 3.11 19.43 -1.79
C GLY A 703 2.55 20.64 -1.07
N SER A 704 1.36 20.52 -0.50
CA SER A 704 0.69 21.56 0.27
C SER A 704 -0.11 20.98 1.43
N THR A 705 -0.13 21.69 2.55
CA THR A 705 -0.97 21.40 3.71
C THR A 705 -1.80 22.64 4.05
N LEU A 706 -3.12 22.49 4.14
CA LEU A 706 -4.07 23.54 4.51
C LEU A 706 -4.92 23.13 5.71
N LYS A 707 -5.46 24.14 6.44
CA LYS A 707 -6.24 23.94 7.68
C LYS A 707 -5.39 23.20 8.74
N ASN A 708 -5.92 23.06 9.95
CA ASN A 708 -5.22 22.36 11.04
C ASN A 708 -4.92 20.91 10.64
N SER A 709 -3.65 20.63 10.33
CA SER A 709 -3.13 19.34 9.88
C SER A 709 -1.99 18.90 10.82
N SER A 710 -1.60 17.63 10.78
CA SER A 710 -0.44 17.16 11.56
C SER A 710 0.45 16.20 10.79
N ILE A 711 1.72 16.18 11.17
CA ILE A 711 2.72 15.27 10.62
C ILE A 711 3.48 14.58 11.76
N GLN A 712 3.70 13.28 11.61
CA GLN A 712 4.31 12.47 12.66
C GLN A 712 5.12 11.34 12.04
N ASN A 713 6.36 11.18 12.48
CA ASN A 713 7.25 10.07 12.14
C ASN A 713 7.33 9.87 10.62
N VAL A 714 7.71 10.91 9.89
CA VAL A 714 7.81 10.86 8.42
C VAL A 714 9.26 10.86 7.96
N PHE A 715 9.51 10.24 6.81
CA PHE A 715 10.84 10.19 6.22
C PHE A 715 10.88 10.52 4.73
N SER A 716 11.66 11.53 4.35
CA SER A 716 11.89 11.90 2.94
C SER A 716 13.33 11.57 2.51
N TYR A 717 13.49 10.60 1.61
CA TYR A 717 14.78 10.11 1.15
C TYR A 717 15.14 10.58 -0.26
N GLY A 718 14.17 10.63 -1.17
CA GLY A 718 14.38 10.94 -2.59
C GLY A 718 14.60 12.42 -2.89
N ASP A 719 15.22 12.71 -4.04
CA ASP A 719 15.46 14.08 -4.50
C ASP A 719 14.14 14.82 -4.80
N VAL A 720 14.12 16.13 -4.56
CA VAL A 720 13.00 17.03 -4.81
C VAL A 720 13.46 18.19 -5.69
N THR A 721 13.02 18.21 -6.96
CA THR A 721 13.35 19.29 -7.89
C THR A 721 12.09 20.07 -8.28
N ASN A 722 12.10 21.39 -8.10
CA ASN A 722 11.07 22.31 -8.56
C ASN A 722 11.68 23.53 -9.28
N THR A 723 11.16 23.89 -10.45
CA THR A 723 11.69 24.99 -11.25
C THR A 723 11.01 26.35 -11.03
N ASN A 724 9.73 26.39 -10.63
CA ASN A 724 8.89 27.61 -10.71
C ASN A 724 8.30 28.08 -9.38
N GLY A 725 8.77 27.58 -8.23
CA GLY A 725 8.28 28.02 -6.94
C GLY A 725 9.04 27.48 -5.73
N SER A 726 8.48 27.66 -4.54
CA SER A 726 9.15 27.29 -3.28
C SER A 726 8.97 25.82 -2.97
N SER A 727 10.07 25.11 -2.81
CA SER A 727 10.11 23.69 -2.44
C SER A 727 10.72 23.48 -1.06
N GLY A 728 10.26 22.44 -0.37
CA GLY A 728 10.87 21.95 0.86
C GLY A 728 11.16 20.46 0.71
N ILE A 729 12.14 19.95 1.44
CA ILE A 729 12.49 18.52 1.39
C ILE A 729 11.42 17.65 2.05
N ILE A 730 10.58 18.22 2.92
CA ILE A 730 9.41 17.55 3.52
C ILE A 730 8.11 18.14 2.95
N ILE A 731 7.89 19.44 3.09
CA ILE A 731 6.63 20.12 2.72
C ILE A 731 6.88 21.26 1.76
N GLY A 732 6.10 21.37 0.69
CA GLY A 732 6.19 22.50 -0.23
C GLY A 732 5.59 23.79 0.37
N TYR A 733 4.33 23.73 0.79
CA TYR A 733 3.58 24.88 1.34
C TYR A 733 2.75 24.51 2.58
N VAL A 734 2.73 25.41 3.56
CA VAL A 734 1.86 25.32 4.74
C VAL A 734 0.98 26.57 4.81
N GLY A 735 -0.34 26.38 4.70
CA GLY A 735 -1.35 27.41 4.89
C GLY A 735 -2.30 27.09 6.04
N GLY A 736 -2.12 27.76 7.18
CA GLY A 736 -2.76 27.40 8.45
C GLY A 736 -1.75 26.76 9.40
N THR A 737 -2.20 25.90 10.30
CA THR A 737 -1.34 25.25 11.31
C THR A 737 -1.01 23.82 10.92
N LEU A 738 0.29 23.52 10.77
CA LEU A 738 0.80 22.15 10.64
C LEU A 738 1.60 21.78 11.90
N THR A 739 1.09 20.85 12.71
CA THR A 739 1.76 20.43 13.95
C THR A 739 2.57 19.17 13.74
N ALA A 740 3.87 19.24 14.03
CA ALA A 740 4.78 18.10 14.03
C ALA A 740 4.81 17.45 15.42
N LYS A 741 4.30 16.21 15.53
CA LYS A 741 4.11 15.49 16.81
C LYS A 741 5.18 14.45 17.12
N GLY A 742 5.92 14.02 16.10
CA GLY A 742 6.99 13.02 16.22
C GLY A 742 8.21 13.45 15.42
N ILE A 743 9.00 12.48 14.94
CA ILE A 743 10.19 12.80 14.14
C ILE A 743 9.80 13.17 12.70
N VAL A 744 10.43 14.22 12.18
CA VAL A 744 10.34 14.62 10.77
C VAL A 744 11.74 14.52 10.19
N ALA A 745 12.02 13.42 9.49
CA ALA A 745 13.36 13.06 9.05
C ALA A 745 13.55 13.22 7.53
N TYR A 746 14.77 13.53 7.11
CA TYR A 746 15.15 13.51 5.71
C TYR A 746 16.60 13.06 5.47
N ASN A 747 16.86 12.61 4.25
CA ASN A 747 18.21 12.33 3.75
C ASN A 747 18.94 13.65 3.51
N LYS A 748 19.98 13.92 4.29
CA LYS A 748 20.81 15.14 4.23
C LYS A 748 21.56 15.27 2.89
N GLU A 749 21.76 14.16 2.20
CA GLU A 749 22.43 14.11 0.89
C GLU A 749 21.43 14.15 -0.29
N ALA A 750 20.12 14.22 -0.03
CA ALA A 750 19.13 14.40 -1.10
C ALA A 750 19.24 15.80 -1.69
N LEU A 751 18.99 15.91 -3.00
CA LEU A 751 19.03 17.19 -3.69
C LEU A 751 17.69 17.89 -3.59
N LEU A 752 17.69 19.11 -3.05
CA LEU A 752 16.60 20.07 -3.16
C LEU A 752 16.95 21.09 -4.25
N ASN A 753 16.21 21.08 -5.36
CA ASN A 753 16.48 21.92 -6.54
C ASN A 753 17.94 21.84 -7.03
N ASN A 754 18.45 20.59 -7.12
CA ASN A 754 19.81 20.28 -7.54
C ASN A 754 20.92 20.75 -6.58
N SER A 755 20.59 21.05 -5.32
CA SER A 755 21.54 21.41 -4.26
C SER A 755 21.33 20.57 -3.00
N SER A 756 22.42 20.10 -2.40
CA SER A 756 22.43 19.53 -1.03
C SER A 756 22.74 20.59 0.03
N GLU A 757 23.01 21.83 -0.37
CA GLU A 757 23.27 22.96 0.52
C GLU A 757 21.99 23.78 0.75
N ASN A 758 21.80 24.30 1.97
CA ASN A 758 20.65 25.12 2.38
C ASN A 758 19.28 24.47 2.16
N ILE A 759 19.19 23.16 2.43
CA ILE A 759 17.94 22.40 2.33
C ILE A 759 16.89 23.00 3.27
N LYS A 760 15.76 23.46 2.71
CA LYS A 760 14.60 23.92 3.48
C LYS A 760 13.72 22.73 3.83
N ILE A 761 13.25 22.68 5.07
CA ILE A 761 12.27 21.68 5.52
C ILE A 761 10.91 21.95 4.90
N VAL A 762 10.49 23.21 5.00
CA VAL A 762 9.25 23.76 4.44
C VAL A 762 9.61 24.83 3.42
N GLY A 763 9.06 24.73 2.21
CA GLY A 763 9.31 25.74 1.17
C GLY A 763 8.73 27.11 1.51
N THR A 764 7.46 27.14 1.93
CA THR A 764 6.76 28.36 2.38
C THR A 764 5.82 28.03 3.54
N GLY A 765 5.83 28.88 4.57
CA GLY A 765 5.13 28.65 5.83
C GLY A 765 6.07 28.11 6.91
N SER A 766 5.53 27.54 7.98
CA SER A 766 6.32 27.04 9.12
C SER A 766 5.65 25.85 9.80
N LEU A 767 6.45 25.04 10.48
CA LEU A 767 5.95 23.99 11.38
C LEU A 767 5.63 24.58 12.75
N THR A 768 4.60 24.02 13.37
CA THR A 768 4.36 24.16 14.81
C THR A 768 4.72 22.85 15.50
N PHE A 769 5.12 22.92 16.76
CA PHE A 769 5.58 21.77 17.53
C PHE A 769 4.68 21.58 18.75
N GLU A 770 4.68 20.37 19.31
CA GLU A 770 4.01 20.12 20.59
C GLU A 770 4.65 20.93 21.73
N ASP A 771 3.87 21.17 22.79
CA ASP A 771 4.32 21.94 23.94
C ASP A 771 5.66 21.42 24.49
N GLY A 772 6.63 22.32 24.63
CA GLY A 772 7.97 22.01 25.12
C GLY A 772 8.95 21.43 24.08
N LYS A 773 8.53 21.27 22.81
CA LYS A 773 9.42 20.86 21.71
C LYS A 773 9.78 22.03 20.80
N GLU A 774 11.03 22.05 20.34
CA GLU A 774 11.53 22.97 19.31
C GLU A 774 11.93 22.19 18.06
N GLU A 775 12.24 22.89 16.98
CA GLU A 775 12.61 22.29 15.69
C GLU A 775 13.75 21.26 15.82
N ALA A 776 14.79 21.57 16.60
CA ALA A 776 15.93 20.67 16.81
C ALA A 776 15.57 19.33 17.48
N ASN A 777 14.46 19.28 18.23
CA ASN A 777 13.97 18.05 18.86
C ASN A 777 13.24 17.15 17.87
N VAL A 778 12.62 17.75 16.84
CA VAL A 778 11.65 17.09 15.95
C VAL A 778 12.22 16.82 14.56
N VAL A 779 12.91 17.80 13.98
CA VAL A 779 13.46 17.71 12.62
C VAL A 779 14.87 17.11 12.67
N LYS A 780 15.09 16.02 11.93
CA LYS A 780 16.36 15.30 11.92
C LYS A 780 16.86 15.09 10.48
N ALA A 781 18.14 15.34 10.25
CA ALA A 781 18.79 15.15 8.96
C ALA A 781 19.86 14.07 9.09
N PHE A 782 19.82 13.04 8.23
CA PHE A 782 20.72 11.90 8.33
C PHE A 782 21.54 11.72 7.05
N THR A 783 22.82 11.35 7.19
CA THR A 783 23.64 10.92 6.06
C THR A 783 23.22 9.55 5.57
N LYS A 784 23.63 9.14 4.37
CA LYS A 784 23.33 7.77 3.87
C LYS A 784 23.94 6.68 4.76
N GLN A 785 25.07 6.97 5.41
CA GLN A 785 25.69 6.04 6.35
C GLN A 785 24.83 5.85 7.61
N GLN A 786 24.31 6.94 8.19
CA GLN A 786 23.37 6.88 9.32
C GLN A 786 22.03 6.24 8.93
N ILE A 787 21.57 6.47 7.71
CA ILE A 787 20.36 5.82 7.20
C ILE A 787 20.56 4.30 7.12
N LYS A 788 21.74 3.82 6.72
CA LYS A 788 22.07 2.39 6.66
C LYS A 788 22.36 1.76 8.02
N SER A 789 22.69 2.55 9.05
CA SER A 789 23.06 2.00 10.36
C SER A 789 21.85 1.48 11.15
N GLY A 790 20.63 1.95 10.87
CA GLY A 790 19.44 1.66 11.67
C GLY A 790 19.02 2.81 12.59
N GLU A 791 19.87 3.83 12.75
CA GLU A 791 19.60 5.02 13.58
C GLU A 791 18.26 5.69 13.23
N VAL A 792 17.95 5.79 11.94
CA VAL A 792 16.72 6.46 11.47
C VAL A 792 15.46 5.65 11.82
N ALA A 793 15.50 4.32 11.69
CA ALA A 793 14.37 3.47 12.04
C ALA A 793 14.04 3.59 13.54
N LEU A 794 15.07 3.61 14.38
CA LEU A 794 14.92 3.77 15.82
C LEU A 794 14.38 5.16 16.18
N ALA A 795 14.93 6.22 15.57
CA ALA A 795 14.46 7.59 15.81
C ALA A 795 12.97 7.75 15.43
N LEU A 796 12.54 7.21 14.29
CA LEU A 796 11.15 7.26 13.85
C LEU A 796 10.19 6.47 14.76
N ASN A 797 10.70 5.48 15.50
CA ASN A 797 9.96 4.77 16.55
C ASN A 797 10.06 5.45 17.93
N ASP A 798 10.52 6.71 18.02
CA ASP A 798 10.67 7.42 19.31
C ASP A 798 11.61 6.66 20.27
N ASN A 799 12.68 6.08 19.70
CA ASN A 799 13.66 5.23 20.39
C ASN A 799 13.10 3.99 21.08
N LYS A 800 11.88 3.55 20.71
CA LYS A 800 11.28 2.34 21.24
C LYS A 800 11.79 1.13 20.46
N THR A 801 12.09 0.08 21.21
CA THR A 801 12.52 -1.24 20.71
C THR A 801 11.52 -2.36 21.06
N SER A 802 10.37 -1.99 21.65
CA SER A 802 9.29 -2.90 22.02
C SER A 802 7.92 -2.20 21.97
N GLY A 803 6.84 -2.98 21.91
CA GLY A 803 5.47 -2.47 21.71
C GLY A 803 5.09 -2.34 20.23
N ASP A 804 4.13 -1.46 19.95
CA ASP A 804 3.61 -1.24 18.58
C ASP A 804 4.58 -0.39 17.75
N LEU A 805 5.62 -1.01 17.20
CA LEU A 805 6.60 -0.36 16.32
C LEU A 805 6.08 -0.26 14.88
N ALA A 806 6.35 0.87 14.22
CA ALA A 806 5.99 1.10 12.82
C ALA A 806 7.18 0.92 11.87
N TRP A 807 8.38 1.29 12.30
CA TRP A 807 9.59 1.33 11.47
C TRP A 807 10.53 0.18 11.80
N TYR A 808 11.08 -0.45 10.77
CA TYR A 808 11.98 -1.59 10.87
C TYR A 808 13.10 -1.44 9.87
N GLN A 809 14.24 -2.09 10.10
CA GLN A 809 15.32 -2.09 9.13
C GLN A 809 16.18 -3.33 9.31
N LYS A 810 16.33 -4.12 8.24
CA LYS A 810 17.31 -5.20 8.23
C LYS A 810 18.71 -4.61 8.11
N LEU A 811 19.62 -4.98 9.01
CA LEU A 811 21.01 -4.52 9.05
C LEU A 811 21.96 -5.63 8.57
N GLY A 812 23.18 -5.24 8.19
CA GLY A 812 24.23 -6.15 7.71
C GLY A 812 24.43 -6.17 6.19
N GLU A 813 25.17 -7.17 5.69
CA GLU A 813 25.68 -7.24 4.31
C GLU A 813 24.57 -7.27 3.23
N ASN A 814 23.40 -7.82 3.58
CA ASN A 814 22.18 -7.84 2.76
C ASN A 814 21.04 -7.07 3.44
N GLY A 815 21.40 -5.97 4.11
CA GLY A 815 20.47 -5.09 4.82
C GLY A 815 19.64 -4.20 3.89
N ASP A 816 18.55 -3.67 4.43
CA ASP A 816 17.72 -2.68 3.77
C ASP A 816 18.51 -1.37 3.63
N ALA A 817 18.40 -0.71 2.46
CA ALA A 817 19.11 0.54 2.19
C ALA A 817 18.63 1.72 3.06
N TYR A 818 17.41 1.60 3.61
CA TYR A 818 16.72 2.61 4.41
C TYR A 818 15.63 1.91 5.26
N PRO A 819 15.08 2.58 6.29
CA PRO A 819 13.97 2.07 7.09
C PRO A 819 12.75 1.68 6.25
N VAL A 820 11.96 0.72 6.71
CA VAL A 820 10.74 0.26 6.03
C VAL A 820 9.60 0.07 7.03
N LEU A 821 8.37 0.24 6.54
CA LEU A 821 7.16 -0.03 7.32
C LEU A 821 6.75 -1.49 7.12
N LYS A 822 7.28 -2.40 7.93
CA LYS A 822 6.95 -3.84 7.93
C LYS A 822 6.12 -4.20 9.18
N SER A 823 5.50 -5.39 9.17
CA SER A 823 4.70 -5.89 10.30
C SER A 823 5.38 -6.99 11.11
N THR A 824 6.67 -7.26 10.89
CA THR A 824 7.37 -8.41 11.48
C THR A 824 8.53 -7.95 12.37
N GLY A 825 8.51 -8.36 13.64
CA GLY A 825 9.46 -7.95 14.69
C GLY A 825 10.92 -8.30 14.43
N ASP A 826 11.21 -9.23 13.52
CA ASP A 826 12.57 -9.76 13.25
C ASP A 826 13.57 -8.72 12.71
N ASN A 827 13.10 -7.54 12.30
CA ASN A 827 13.95 -6.43 11.82
C ASN A 827 13.89 -5.21 12.75
N THR A 828 13.55 -5.43 14.02
CA THR A 828 13.61 -4.38 15.06
C THR A 828 15.05 -3.92 15.19
N VAL A 829 15.28 -2.60 15.21
CA VAL A 829 16.60 -2.04 15.46
C VAL A 829 16.75 -1.79 16.95
N TYR A 830 17.74 -2.42 17.55
CA TYR A 830 18.18 -2.19 18.92
C TYR A 830 19.38 -1.24 18.92
N HIS A 831 19.51 -0.48 19.99
CA HIS A 831 20.59 0.46 20.21
C HIS A 831 21.25 0.17 21.54
N GLY A 832 22.57 0.20 21.52
CA GLY A 832 23.41 0.17 22.69
C GLY A 832 24.75 0.82 22.35
N LYS A 833 25.74 0.53 23.16
CA LYS A 833 27.11 0.98 22.92
C LYS A 833 28.03 -0.19 22.62
N GLU A 834 29.14 0.07 21.96
CA GLU A 834 30.26 -0.87 22.01
C GLU A 834 30.79 -1.02 23.45
N CYS A 835 31.68 -1.99 23.65
CA CYS A 835 32.36 -2.17 24.94
C CYS A 835 33.11 -0.92 25.42
N ASP A 836 33.43 0.03 24.52
CA ASP A 836 34.02 1.32 24.87
C ASP A 836 33.05 2.33 25.53
N LYS A 837 31.74 2.05 25.50
CA LYS A 837 30.64 2.91 25.98
C LYS A 837 30.54 4.28 25.29
N ILE A 838 31.28 4.48 24.21
CA ILE A 838 31.34 5.73 23.44
C ILE A 838 30.63 5.54 22.12
N THR A 839 31.00 4.49 21.39
CA THR A 839 30.56 4.25 20.01
C THR A 839 29.16 3.65 20.01
N ASP A 840 28.24 4.26 19.27
CA ASP A 840 26.87 3.75 19.11
C ASP A 840 26.84 2.50 18.22
N VAL A 841 26.17 1.47 18.70
CA VAL A 841 25.94 0.23 17.96
C VAL A 841 24.45 0.07 17.72
N TYR A 842 24.10 -0.17 16.47
CA TYR A 842 22.76 -0.48 16.03
C TYR A 842 22.75 -1.88 15.43
N THR A 843 21.83 -2.72 15.87
CA THR A 843 21.79 -4.14 15.50
C THR A 843 20.36 -4.66 15.48
N ASN A 844 20.11 -5.76 14.77
CA ASN A 844 18.86 -6.50 14.90
C ASN A 844 18.91 -7.59 15.99
N ASP A 845 20.06 -7.76 16.66
CA ASP A 845 20.25 -8.75 17.73
C ASP A 845 20.47 -8.06 19.08
N ASN A 846 19.44 -8.02 19.91
CA ASN A 846 19.53 -7.44 21.25
C ASN A 846 20.37 -8.30 22.24
N SER A 847 20.62 -9.57 21.92
CA SER A 847 21.34 -10.48 22.84
C SER A 847 22.82 -10.15 22.97
N ILE A 848 23.35 -9.32 22.06
CA ILE A 848 24.74 -8.90 22.11
C ILE A 848 25.02 -7.88 23.20
N PHE A 849 23.99 -7.24 23.77
CA PHE A 849 24.16 -6.22 24.81
C PHE A 849 24.10 -6.87 26.20
N GLY A 850 25.03 -6.48 27.07
CA GLY A 850 25.00 -6.80 28.49
C GLY A 850 23.94 -6.01 29.25
N GLU A 851 23.83 -6.24 30.56
CA GLU A 851 22.86 -5.53 31.43
C GLU A 851 23.04 -4.01 31.44
N ASP A 852 24.25 -3.52 31.14
CA ASP A 852 24.57 -2.10 31.06
C ASP A 852 24.35 -1.47 29.68
N GLY A 853 23.79 -2.25 28.72
CA GLY A 853 23.49 -1.79 27.36
C GLY A 853 24.72 -1.67 26.45
N ALA A 854 25.89 -2.12 26.91
CA ALA A 854 27.10 -2.20 26.09
C ALA A 854 27.34 -3.64 25.61
N VAL A 855 27.94 -3.79 24.42
CA VAL A 855 28.43 -5.10 23.99
C VAL A 855 29.51 -5.56 24.98
N PRO A 856 29.43 -6.77 25.56
CA PRO A 856 30.47 -7.28 26.45
C PRO A 856 31.84 -7.32 25.76
N HIS A 857 32.91 -7.16 26.53
CA HIS A 857 34.25 -7.40 26.01
C HIS A 857 34.43 -8.87 25.64
N VAL A 858 34.88 -9.14 24.42
CA VAL A 858 35.30 -10.48 23.96
C VAL A 858 36.80 -10.40 23.74
N PHE A 859 37.59 -11.01 24.61
CA PHE A 859 39.05 -10.94 24.55
C PHE A 859 39.63 -12.13 23.78
N GLU A 860 40.57 -11.84 22.88
CA GLU A 860 41.40 -12.83 22.20
C GLU A 860 42.89 -12.46 22.32
N MET A 861 43.75 -13.46 22.12
CA MET A 861 45.19 -13.25 22.09
C MET A 861 45.57 -12.31 20.95
N ALA A 862 46.32 -11.24 21.25
CA ALA A 862 46.80 -10.28 20.27
C ALA A 862 47.57 -10.94 19.12
N GLY A 863 47.63 -10.28 17.96
CA GLY A 863 48.41 -10.76 16.82
C GLY A 863 49.93 -10.58 16.97
N HIS A 864 50.40 -9.86 17.99
CA HIS A 864 51.81 -9.53 18.19
C HIS A 864 52.16 -9.50 19.68
N PRO A 865 53.37 -9.95 20.07
CA PRO A 865 53.80 -9.93 21.44
C PRO A 865 54.23 -8.52 21.89
N ASP A 866 54.18 -8.28 23.20
CA ASP A 866 54.77 -7.12 23.85
C ASP A 866 56.30 -7.23 23.97
N ALA A 867 56.93 -6.23 24.60
CA ALA A 867 58.38 -6.16 24.77
C ALA A 867 59.00 -7.34 25.54
N ASN A 868 58.18 -8.06 26.34
CA ASN A 868 58.61 -9.24 27.09
C ASN A 868 58.33 -10.54 26.32
N GLY A 869 57.90 -10.49 25.06
CA GLY A 869 57.57 -11.68 24.28
C GLY A 869 56.21 -12.31 24.64
N LEU A 870 55.37 -11.62 25.41
CA LEU A 870 54.04 -12.08 25.82
C LEU A 870 52.94 -11.48 24.94
N TYR A 871 51.95 -12.27 24.59
CA TYR A 871 50.81 -11.78 23.82
C TYR A 871 49.74 -11.25 24.77
N GLY A 872 49.29 -10.03 24.53
CA GLY A 872 48.20 -9.43 25.30
C GLY A 872 46.87 -10.14 25.06
N ASP A 873 45.98 -10.09 26.04
CA ASP A 873 44.56 -10.41 25.87
C ASP A 873 43.84 -9.11 25.47
N VAL A 874 43.32 -9.05 24.26
CA VAL A 874 42.79 -7.83 23.65
C VAL A 874 41.35 -8.05 23.24
N CYS A 875 40.48 -7.11 23.61
CA CYS A 875 39.09 -7.17 23.21
C CYS A 875 39.00 -7.01 21.69
N ILE A 876 38.49 -7.99 20.97
CA ILE A 876 38.35 -7.91 19.51
C ILE A 876 37.37 -6.84 19.05
N ASN A 877 36.46 -6.43 19.94
CA ASN A 877 35.43 -5.44 19.63
C ASN A 877 35.97 -4.00 19.75
N CYS A 878 36.63 -3.64 20.86
CA CYS A 878 37.09 -2.27 21.12
C CYS A 878 38.61 -2.11 21.28
N ASN A 879 39.39 -3.15 20.97
CA ASN A 879 40.86 -3.17 21.06
C ASN A 879 41.42 -2.81 22.46
N ALA A 880 40.59 -2.92 23.50
CA ALA A 880 40.97 -2.68 24.88
C ALA A 880 41.80 -3.86 25.41
N ASN A 881 42.92 -3.57 26.06
CA ASN A 881 43.76 -4.60 26.66
C ASN A 881 43.19 -5.04 28.02
N ASN A 882 43.11 -6.34 28.23
CA ASN A 882 43.02 -6.89 29.57
C ASN A 882 44.44 -7.00 30.14
N GLU A 883 44.82 -5.99 30.91
CA GLU A 883 46.19 -5.84 31.43
C GLU A 883 46.63 -7.01 32.33
N ASN A 884 45.67 -7.75 32.90
CA ASN A 884 45.92 -8.84 33.82
C ASN A 884 46.05 -10.20 33.13
N ILE A 885 45.74 -10.34 31.84
CA ILE A 885 45.84 -11.62 31.12
C ILE A 885 46.87 -11.50 30.00
N LYS A 886 47.77 -12.49 29.96
CA LYS A 886 48.82 -12.63 28.96
C LYS A 886 48.84 -14.07 28.43
N TYR A 887 49.46 -14.27 27.29
CA TYR A 887 49.67 -15.60 26.71
C TYR A 887 51.11 -15.79 26.28
N ILE A 888 51.59 -17.02 26.42
CA ILE A 888 52.77 -17.52 25.71
C ILE A 888 52.26 -18.32 24.51
N GLN A 889 52.49 -17.81 23.32
CA GLN A 889 52.09 -18.50 22.08
C GLN A 889 52.97 -19.74 21.86
N HIS A 890 52.34 -20.85 21.45
CA HIS A 890 53.03 -22.11 21.18
C HIS A 890 53.95 -22.53 22.34
N PHE A 891 53.40 -22.48 23.56
CA PHE A 891 54.09 -22.94 24.75
C PHE A 891 54.62 -24.36 24.54
N CYS A 892 55.88 -24.53 24.91
CA CYS A 892 56.68 -25.72 24.65
C CYS A 892 56.94 -26.06 23.18
N GLY A 893 56.87 -25.08 22.28
CA GLY A 893 57.08 -25.27 20.84
C GLY A 893 55.94 -26.02 20.13
N ILE A 894 54.85 -26.33 20.85
CA ILE A 894 53.70 -27.07 20.31
C ILE A 894 52.77 -26.08 19.60
N LEU A 895 52.60 -26.25 18.29
CA LEU A 895 51.72 -25.40 17.49
C LEU A 895 50.29 -25.42 18.06
N GLY A 896 49.71 -24.24 18.30
CA GLY A 896 48.40 -24.07 18.91
C GLY A 896 48.32 -24.19 20.45
N ASN A 897 49.37 -24.65 21.13
CA ASN A 897 49.38 -24.78 22.59
C ASN A 897 49.68 -23.45 23.28
N ASN A 898 48.71 -22.53 23.36
CA ASN A 898 48.95 -21.22 23.97
C ASN A 898 48.74 -21.29 25.50
N LEU A 899 49.77 -20.99 26.28
CA LEU A 899 49.65 -20.99 27.74
C LEU A 899 49.11 -19.64 28.22
N LYS A 900 47.94 -19.66 28.87
CA LYS A 900 47.32 -18.49 29.50
C LYS A 900 48.02 -18.19 30.84
N LEU A 901 48.36 -16.91 31.04
CA LEU A 901 48.96 -16.38 32.25
C LEU A 901 48.06 -15.30 32.86
N ILE A 902 47.95 -15.31 34.19
CA ILE A 902 47.34 -14.23 34.96
C ILE A 902 48.46 -13.44 35.62
N TYR A 903 48.52 -12.14 35.33
CA TYR A 903 49.44 -11.19 35.94
C TYR A 903 48.75 -10.48 37.11
N ALA A 904 49.25 -10.71 38.31
CA ALA A 904 48.80 -10.05 39.53
C ALA A 904 49.98 -9.87 40.48
N ASP A 905 50.00 -8.76 41.22
CA ASP A 905 51.03 -8.47 42.25
C ASP A 905 52.50 -8.62 41.79
N GLY A 906 52.77 -8.29 40.51
CA GLY A 906 54.11 -8.34 39.94
C GLY A 906 54.58 -9.73 39.50
N LYS A 907 53.69 -10.72 39.44
CA LYS A 907 54.00 -12.11 39.10
C LYS A 907 53.07 -12.66 38.03
N TYR A 908 53.58 -13.58 37.21
CA TYR A 908 52.77 -14.36 36.28
C TYR A 908 52.42 -15.71 36.89
N THR A 909 51.13 -16.07 36.82
CA THR A 909 50.61 -17.35 37.34
C THR A 909 49.92 -18.12 36.22
N ALA A 910 50.06 -19.44 36.23
CA ALA A 910 49.30 -20.35 35.37
C ALA A 910 48.56 -21.39 36.23
N GLU A 911 47.34 -21.74 35.84
CA GLU A 911 46.48 -22.65 36.61
C GLU A 911 47.07 -24.07 36.67
N ALA A 912 47.39 -24.63 35.50
CA ALA A 912 48.03 -25.93 35.37
C ALA A 912 49.05 -25.93 34.24
N VAL A 913 50.21 -26.57 34.44
CA VAL A 913 51.23 -26.76 33.41
C VAL A 913 51.75 -28.19 33.45
N THR A 914 51.77 -28.85 32.30
CA THR A 914 52.46 -30.12 32.11
C THR A 914 53.67 -29.89 31.21
N LEU A 915 54.85 -30.28 31.69
CA LEU A 915 56.06 -30.36 30.89
C LEU A 915 56.37 -31.83 30.62
N THR A 916 56.42 -32.22 29.36
CA THR A 916 56.93 -33.52 28.99
C THR A 916 58.43 -33.41 28.81
N ASP A 917 59.17 -34.34 29.42
CA ASP A 917 60.59 -34.55 29.16
C ASP A 917 60.69 -34.70 27.62
N GLY A 918 61.31 -33.73 26.96
CA GLY A 918 61.64 -33.73 25.53
C GLY A 918 60.93 -32.74 24.64
N GLU A 919 60.00 -31.99 25.17
CA GLU A 919 59.36 -30.89 24.46
C GLU A 919 60.14 -29.59 24.69
N ALA A 920 60.10 -28.66 23.74
CA ALA A 920 60.73 -27.34 23.92
C ALA A 920 60.18 -26.62 25.15
N TYR A 921 60.85 -25.59 25.62
CA TYR A 921 60.38 -24.67 26.64
C TYR A 921 60.84 -23.27 26.28
N ASN A 922 59.86 -22.40 26.14
CA ASN A 922 59.99 -21.10 25.52
C ASN A 922 59.32 -20.00 26.35
N SER A 923 59.10 -20.22 27.66
CA SER A 923 58.58 -19.15 28.50
C SER A 923 59.57 -17.98 28.54
N PRO A 924 59.17 -16.74 28.21
CA PRO A 924 60.05 -15.59 28.31
C PRO A 924 60.10 -14.99 29.71
N VAL A 925 59.25 -15.46 30.64
CA VAL A 925 59.10 -14.93 32.01
C VAL A 925 59.10 -16.04 33.05
N ASP A 926 59.34 -15.68 34.31
CA ASP A 926 59.10 -16.58 35.44
C ASP A 926 57.59 -16.77 35.63
N ILE A 927 57.14 -18.02 35.84
CA ILE A 927 55.72 -18.39 36.02
C ILE A 927 55.57 -19.20 37.31
N GLU A 928 54.61 -18.82 38.15
CA GLU A 928 54.16 -19.62 39.28
C GLU A 928 53.01 -20.55 38.85
N VAL A 929 53.15 -21.84 39.09
CA VAL A 929 52.18 -22.87 38.69
C VAL A 929 51.71 -23.62 39.93
N ALA A 930 50.38 -23.60 40.15
CA ALA A 930 49.78 -24.29 41.30
C ALA A 930 49.73 -25.81 41.09
N ASP A 931 49.27 -26.27 39.92
CA ASP A 931 49.24 -27.67 39.52
C ASP A 931 50.27 -27.94 38.42
N PHE A 932 51.44 -28.46 38.80
CA PHE A 932 52.54 -28.71 37.87
C PHE A 932 52.84 -30.20 37.72
N LYS A 933 52.93 -30.67 36.48
CA LYS A 933 53.28 -32.05 36.14
C LYS A 933 54.51 -32.10 35.26
N TYR A 934 55.41 -33.03 35.55
CA TYR A 934 56.58 -33.30 34.73
C TYR A 934 56.64 -34.79 34.36
N ILE A 935 56.52 -35.10 33.08
CA ILE A 935 56.42 -36.48 32.59
C ILE A 935 57.77 -36.92 32.07
N ARG A 936 58.36 -37.98 32.62
CA ARG A 936 59.68 -38.49 32.22
C ARG A 936 59.74 -40.01 32.23
N THR A 937 60.44 -40.60 31.25
CA THR A 937 60.78 -42.03 31.26
C THR A 937 62.07 -42.30 32.04
N PHE A 938 62.04 -43.30 32.93
CA PHE A 938 63.19 -43.72 33.74
C PHE A 938 63.64 -45.15 33.43
N ASP A 939 64.94 -45.38 33.52
CA ASP A 939 65.54 -46.70 33.70
C ASP A 939 65.67 -47.01 35.20
N ALA A 940 65.16 -48.16 35.63
CA ALA A 940 65.23 -48.62 37.01
C ALA A 940 66.68 -48.69 37.53
N TYR A 941 66.89 -48.19 38.74
CA TYR A 941 68.16 -48.21 39.49
C TYR A 941 69.35 -47.52 38.80
N LYS A 942 69.10 -46.70 37.77
CA LYS A 942 70.16 -45.92 37.12
C LYS A 942 70.09 -44.46 37.53
N TRP A 943 71.24 -43.90 37.90
CA TRP A 943 71.41 -42.46 38.04
C TRP A 943 71.46 -41.83 36.64
N GLN A 944 70.57 -40.87 36.40
CA GLN A 944 70.37 -40.18 35.14
C GLN A 944 70.50 -38.67 35.35
N SER A 945 70.98 -37.95 34.35
CA SER A 945 71.02 -36.48 34.39
C SER A 945 69.62 -35.87 34.40
N LEU A 946 69.46 -34.72 35.04
CA LEU A 946 68.24 -33.93 35.05
C LEU A 946 68.60 -32.45 35.05
N TYR A 947 68.05 -31.70 34.10
CA TYR A 947 68.20 -30.25 33.96
C TYR A 947 66.84 -29.71 33.56
N VAL A 948 66.21 -28.92 34.43
CA VAL A 948 64.83 -28.47 34.26
C VAL A 948 64.70 -26.98 34.57
N PRO A 949 63.75 -26.26 33.93
CA PRO A 949 63.58 -24.83 34.12
C PRO A 949 62.88 -24.48 35.45
N PHE A 950 62.63 -25.45 36.33
CA PHE A 950 62.01 -25.24 37.63
C PHE A 950 62.89 -25.73 38.77
N ARG A 951 62.64 -25.20 39.97
CA ARG A 951 63.27 -25.68 41.19
C ARG A 951 62.62 -26.99 41.61
N MET A 952 63.41 -27.94 42.08
CA MET A 952 62.88 -29.20 42.58
C MET A 952 63.04 -29.26 44.09
N SER A 953 61.93 -29.39 44.81
CA SER A 953 61.94 -29.70 46.23
C SER A 953 62.29 -31.18 46.41
N LEU A 954 63.32 -31.48 47.21
CA LEU A 954 63.71 -32.87 47.48
C LEU A 954 62.59 -33.65 48.19
N GLU A 955 61.77 -32.98 49.01
CA GLU A 955 60.63 -33.58 49.70
C GLU A 955 59.55 -34.04 48.72
N GLN A 956 59.22 -33.19 47.74
CA GLN A 956 58.23 -33.51 46.70
C GLN A 956 58.76 -34.61 45.76
N LEU A 957 60.05 -34.56 45.37
CA LEU A 957 60.67 -35.60 44.54
C LEU A 957 60.77 -36.96 45.23
N THR A 958 61.12 -36.97 46.53
CA THR A 958 61.19 -38.22 47.31
C THR A 958 59.81 -38.83 47.49
N SER A 959 58.78 -38.00 47.69
CA SER A 959 57.37 -38.43 47.73
C SER A 959 56.91 -39.02 46.40
N ASN A 960 57.48 -38.56 45.29
CA ASN A 960 57.33 -39.15 43.96
C ASN A 960 58.26 -40.35 43.71
N GLY A 961 58.91 -40.92 44.73
CA GLY A 961 59.76 -42.11 44.64
C GLY A 961 61.06 -41.89 43.86
N LEU A 962 61.64 -40.69 43.92
CA LEU A 962 62.87 -40.32 43.23
C LEU A 962 63.97 -39.92 44.21
N ASN A 963 65.19 -40.35 43.91
CA ASN A 963 66.38 -39.99 44.66
C ASN A 963 67.19 -38.96 43.86
N VAL A 964 67.73 -37.92 44.52
CA VAL A 964 68.56 -36.89 43.87
C VAL A 964 69.97 -36.87 44.45
N ALA A 965 70.97 -36.74 43.59
CA ALA A 965 72.36 -36.59 43.96
C ALA A 965 73.04 -35.50 43.14
N THR A 966 74.11 -34.95 43.70
CA THR A 966 74.99 -34.00 42.99
C THR A 966 76.37 -34.63 42.84
N PRO A 967 77.02 -34.54 41.67
CA PRO A 967 78.43 -34.88 41.52
C PRO A 967 79.30 -34.07 42.50
N VAL A 968 80.28 -34.70 43.15
CA VAL A 968 81.17 -34.07 44.15
C VAL A 968 82.58 -33.95 43.61
N ASP A 969 83.16 -35.08 43.20
CA ASP A 969 84.50 -35.14 42.62
C ASP A 969 84.66 -36.43 41.78
N ILE A 970 85.81 -36.55 41.11
CA ILE A 970 86.24 -37.75 40.42
C ILE A 970 87.57 -38.16 41.05
N GLU A 971 87.63 -39.36 41.62
CA GLU A 971 88.80 -39.90 42.32
C GLU A 971 89.46 -41.00 41.48
N VAL A 972 90.77 -40.90 41.27
CA VAL A 972 91.58 -42.00 40.70
C VAL A 972 92.05 -42.86 41.87
N VAL A 973 91.51 -44.07 41.97
CA VAL A 973 91.74 -44.97 43.12
C VAL A 973 93.10 -45.68 42.98
N ASP A 974 93.49 -46.01 41.76
CA ASP A 974 94.85 -46.45 41.38
C ASP A 974 95.05 -46.27 39.85
N GLU A 975 96.18 -46.73 39.32
CA GLU A 975 96.52 -46.64 37.88
C GLU A 975 95.51 -47.29 36.94
N THR A 976 94.52 -48.02 37.47
CA THR A 976 93.54 -48.80 36.72
C THR A 976 92.07 -48.52 37.05
N ILE A 977 91.75 -47.66 38.04
CA ILE A 977 90.37 -47.39 38.48
C ILE A 977 90.11 -45.88 38.67
N THR A 978 89.01 -45.36 38.09
CA THR A 978 88.49 -44.00 38.35
C THR A 978 87.03 -44.04 38.79
N ARG A 979 86.68 -43.29 39.85
CA ARG A 979 85.36 -43.28 40.52
C ARG A 979 84.75 -41.88 40.44
N LEU A 980 83.48 -41.76 40.02
CA LEU A 980 82.69 -40.53 40.16
C LEU A 980 82.01 -40.53 41.53
N ASN A 981 82.48 -39.69 42.45
CA ASN A 981 81.86 -39.55 43.75
C ASN A 981 80.65 -38.62 43.65
N VAL A 982 79.48 -39.14 44.02
CA VAL A 982 78.22 -38.39 44.06
C VAL A 982 77.75 -38.27 45.51
N LYS A 983 77.20 -37.11 45.88
CA LYS A 983 76.59 -36.88 47.19
C LYS A 983 75.08 -36.89 47.02
N LYS A 984 74.45 -37.90 47.59
CA LYS A 984 73.00 -37.95 47.73
C LYS A 984 72.54 -36.75 48.56
N LEU A 985 71.59 -35.99 48.03
CA LEU A 985 70.99 -34.88 48.75
C LEU A 985 70.10 -35.43 49.88
N LYS A 986 70.19 -34.83 51.07
CA LYS A 986 69.41 -35.24 52.27
C LYS A 986 68.33 -34.23 52.67
N SER A 987 68.44 -32.97 52.23
CA SER A 987 67.45 -31.89 52.46
C SER A 987 67.70 -30.73 51.49
N GLY A 988 66.70 -29.86 51.27
CA GLY A 988 66.80 -28.64 50.45
C GLY A 988 66.16 -28.75 49.05
N SER A 989 66.43 -27.74 48.21
CA SER A 989 65.90 -27.67 46.83
C SER A 989 67.02 -27.54 45.80
N SER A 990 66.83 -28.11 44.61
CA SER A 990 67.69 -27.80 43.46
C SER A 990 67.43 -26.36 42.97
N LYS A 991 68.42 -25.78 42.30
CA LYS A 991 68.22 -24.52 41.57
C LYS A 991 67.62 -24.84 40.19
N ALA A 992 66.63 -24.06 39.75
CA ALA A 992 66.15 -24.10 38.38
C ALA A 992 67.31 -23.82 37.42
N ASN A 993 67.34 -24.48 36.26
CA ASN A 993 68.42 -24.35 35.28
C ASN A 993 69.80 -24.76 35.82
N TYR A 994 69.86 -25.79 36.68
CA TYR A 994 71.11 -26.42 37.14
C TYR A 994 71.08 -27.94 36.98
N PRO A 995 72.18 -28.56 36.52
CA PRO A 995 72.25 -30.01 36.34
C PRO A 995 72.27 -30.74 37.69
N SER A 996 71.47 -31.79 37.80
CA SER A 996 71.38 -32.70 38.93
C SER A 996 71.39 -34.15 38.44
N LEU A 997 71.70 -35.11 39.32
CA LEU A 997 71.50 -36.53 39.04
C LEU A 997 70.24 -37.00 39.76
N ILE A 998 69.40 -37.77 39.07
CA ILE A 998 68.18 -38.36 39.61
C ILE A 998 68.16 -39.86 39.35
N MET A 999 67.59 -40.64 40.24
CA MET A 999 67.42 -42.08 40.08
C MET A 999 66.01 -42.48 40.51
N CYS A 1000 65.38 -43.34 39.71
CA CYS A 1000 64.15 -44.02 40.06
C CYS A 1000 64.44 -45.52 40.24
N GLU A 1001 63.74 -46.16 41.17
CA GLU A 1001 63.88 -47.61 41.40
C GLU A 1001 63.02 -48.44 40.44
N SER A 1002 62.07 -47.81 39.73
CA SER A 1002 61.20 -48.43 38.73
C SER A 1002 61.55 -47.96 37.32
N ASP A 1003 61.27 -48.80 36.32
CA ASP A 1003 61.39 -48.50 34.90
C ASP A 1003 60.06 -47.93 34.33
N GLY A 1004 60.16 -47.24 33.19
CA GLY A 1004 59.01 -46.73 32.44
C GLY A 1004 58.72 -45.23 32.61
N GLU A 1005 57.69 -44.75 31.91
CA GLU A 1005 57.21 -43.37 32.00
C GLU A 1005 56.57 -43.10 33.35
N LYS A 1006 56.90 -41.94 33.94
CA LYS A 1006 56.38 -41.49 35.22
C LYS A 1006 55.99 -40.03 35.15
N THR A 1007 54.78 -39.71 35.57
CA THR A 1007 54.32 -38.35 35.83
C THR A 1007 54.73 -37.95 37.25
N ILE A 1008 55.48 -36.87 37.36
CA ILE A 1008 55.93 -36.29 38.62
C ILE A 1008 55.04 -35.09 38.89
N GLU A 1009 54.19 -35.20 39.90
CA GLU A 1009 53.29 -34.12 40.30
C GLU A 1009 53.95 -33.29 41.40
N LEU A 1010 54.03 -31.98 41.17
CA LEU A 1010 54.63 -31.01 42.07
C LEU A 1010 53.65 -29.86 42.29
N ALA A 1011 53.63 -29.32 43.51
CA ALA A 1011 52.81 -28.18 43.88
C ALA A 1011 53.68 -26.93 44.09
N ASP A 1012 53.11 -25.77 43.80
CA ASP A 1012 53.71 -24.44 43.99
C ASP A 1012 55.07 -24.30 43.29
N VAL A 1013 55.10 -24.66 42.00
CA VAL A 1013 56.33 -24.67 41.21
C VAL A 1013 56.54 -23.32 40.54
N THR A 1014 57.71 -22.72 40.75
CA THR A 1014 58.16 -21.59 39.94
C THR A 1014 58.99 -22.10 38.77
N LEU A 1015 58.44 -21.97 37.56
CA LEU A 1015 59.17 -22.13 36.31
C LEU A 1015 59.94 -20.83 36.04
N SER A 1016 61.24 -20.92 35.80
CA SER A 1016 62.07 -19.76 35.45
C SER A 1016 61.95 -19.41 33.97
N ALA A 1017 62.16 -18.14 33.64
CA ALA A 1017 62.27 -17.64 32.29
C ALA A 1017 63.36 -18.41 31.52
N SER A 1018 63.04 -18.76 30.29
CA SER A 1018 63.97 -19.41 29.38
C SER A 1018 65.07 -18.41 28.97
N LYS A 1019 66.33 -18.86 29.01
CA LYS A 1019 67.48 -18.06 28.56
C LYS A 1019 67.67 -18.11 27.03
N GLU A 1020 67.05 -19.08 26.36
CA GLU A 1020 67.14 -19.33 24.92
C GLU A 1020 65.73 -19.62 24.37
N LYS A 1021 65.44 -19.31 23.10
CA LYS A 1021 64.06 -19.41 22.57
C LYS A 1021 63.51 -20.84 22.47
N PHE A 1022 64.36 -21.86 22.61
CA PHE A 1022 64.01 -23.27 22.50
C PHE A 1022 64.88 -24.09 23.47
N ILE A 1023 64.47 -24.24 24.73
CA ILE A 1023 65.14 -25.15 25.67
C ILE A 1023 64.30 -26.43 25.78
N ASP A 1024 64.71 -27.54 25.16
CA ASP A 1024 63.98 -28.80 25.33
C ASP A 1024 64.00 -29.26 26.80
N CYS A 1025 62.82 -29.31 27.43
CA CYS A 1025 62.53 -29.74 28.79
C CYS A 1025 62.78 -31.23 29.06
N MET A 1026 63.36 -31.97 28.10
CA MET A 1026 64.03 -33.21 28.47
C MET A 1026 65.20 -32.82 29.41
N SER A 1027 65.81 -33.75 30.14
CA SER A 1027 67.23 -33.76 30.58
C SER A 1027 68.34 -33.17 29.62
N MET A 1028 68.21 -32.02 28.96
CA MET A 1028 68.77 -31.90 27.60
C MET A 1028 69.27 -30.50 27.23
N THR A 1029 70.58 -30.35 27.26
CA THR A 1029 71.28 -29.91 26.05
C THR A 1029 72.12 -31.06 25.46
N ARG A 1030 72.17 -32.23 26.12
CA ARG A 1030 73.32 -33.13 26.06
C ARG A 1030 72.93 -34.58 26.42
N LYS A 1031 73.09 -35.54 25.50
CA LYS A 1031 73.12 -36.99 25.79
C LYS A 1031 74.47 -37.28 26.45
N TYR A 1032 74.50 -37.45 27.77
CA TYR A 1032 75.71 -37.83 28.49
C TYR A 1032 75.90 -39.33 28.38
N VAL A 1033 76.59 -39.77 27.31
CA VAL A 1033 76.98 -41.17 27.15
C VAL A 1033 78.42 -41.30 27.60
N PHE A 1034 78.63 -42.06 28.67
CA PHE A 1034 79.97 -42.50 29.04
C PHE A 1034 80.43 -43.59 28.06
N ASN A 1035 81.52 -43.34 27.33
CA ASN A 1035 82.09 -44.29 26.39
C ASN A 1035 83.50 -44.71 26.84
N GLY A 1036 83.86 -45.99 26.62
CA GLY A 1036 85.21 -46.54 26.85
C GLY A 1036 85.70 -47.36 25.66
N VAL A 1037 87.03 -47.45 25.44
CA VAL A 1037 87.65 -48.20 24.32
C VAL A 1037 88.71 -49.18 24.85
N TYR A 1038 88.72 -50.42 24.32
CA TYR A 1038 89.51 -51.58 24.77
C TYR A 1038 90.86 -51.74 24.06
N GLN A 1039 91.95 -52.04 24.80
CA GLN A 1039 93.16 -52.71 24.29
C GLN A 1039 93.79 -53.65 25.34
N ALA A 1040 94.25 -54.84 24.91
CA ALA A 1040 94.58 -55.97 25.79
C ALA A 1040 96.06 -56.07 26.22
N ASN A 1041 96.35 -56.43 27.48
CA ASN A 1041 97.45 -57.34 27.82
C ASN A 1041 97.34 -57.99 29.21
N LYS A 1042 97.95 -59.19 29.37
CA LYS A 1042 97.67 -60.20 30.41
C LYS A 1042 98.52 -60.08 31.70
N ASN A 1043 97.84 -60.15 32.86
CA ASN A 1043 98.14 -60.92 34.10
C ASN A 1043 97.87 -60.11 35.38
N LEU A 1044 96.88 -60.52 36.18
CA LEU A 1044 96.60 -60.00 37.53
C LEU A 1044 96.05 -61.12 38.45
N ALA A 1045 96.40 -61.07 39.73
CA ALA A 1045 95.75 -61.81 40.81
C ALA A 1045 95.48 -60.86 42.01
N SER A 1046 94.19 -60.60 42.27
CA SER A 1046 93.43 -60.61 43.55
C SER A 1046 94.11 -60.09 44.87
N ASN A 1047 93.51 -59.23 45.72
CA ASN A 1047 92.28 -59.38 46.51
C ASN A 1047 91.98 -58.11 47.37
N SER A 1048 90.71 -57.84 47.70
CA SER A 1048 90.27 -57.22 48.98
C SER A 1048 88.73 -57.16 49.09
N GLU A 1049 88.17 -57.63 50.22
CA GLU A 1049 86.78 -58.08 50.42
C GLU A 1049 85.70 -57.02 50.75
N ASP A 1050 85.98 -55.71 50.81
CA ASP A 1050 84.99 -54.73 51.35
C ASP A 1050 84.53 -53.60 50.40
N ALA A 1051 84.62 -53.77 49.07
CA ALA A 1051 84.22 -52.74 48.11
C ALA A 1051 83.00 -53.14 47.26
N ILE A 1052 81.82 -52.52 47.52
CA ILE A 1052 80.70 -52.51 46.56
C ILE A 1052 81.08 -51.56 45.42
N ASN A 1053 81.36 -52.12 44.24
CA ASN A 1053 81.84 -51.38 43.07
C ASN A 1053 80.69 -51.22 42.07
N TYR A 1054 80.63 -50.10 41.36
CA TYR A 1054 79.75 -49.91 40.20
C TYR A 1054 80.62 -49.80 38.95
N ILE A 1055 80.19 -50.42 37.84
CA ILE A 1055 80.87 -50.41 36.53
C ILE A 1055 79.99 -49.74 35.48
N ILE A 1056 80.58 -49.28 34.37
CA ILE A 1056 79.80 -48.86 33.20
C ILE A 1056 79.61 -50.03 32.25
N LYS A 1057 78.35 -50.33 31.97
CA LYS A 1057 77.90 -51.39 31.05
C LYS A 1057 76.73 -50.86 30.23
N ASP A 1058 76.76 -51.05 28.92
CA ASP A 1058 75.70 -50.68 27.98
C ASP A 1058 75.23 -49.21 28.10
N GLY A 1059 76.16 -48.28 28.35
CA GLY A 1059 75.89 -46.84 28.42
C GLY A 1059 75.28 -46.33 29.74
N GLY A 1060 75.27 -47.14 30.82
CA GLY A 1060 74.83 -46.72 32.17
C GLY A 1060 75.74 -47.20 33.31
N LEU A 1061 75.61 -46.59 34.50
CA LEU A 1061 76.28 -47.02 35.73
C LEU A 1061 75.49 -48.16 36.39
N VAL A 1062 76.08 -49.34 36.52
CA VAL A 1062 75.44 -50.55 37.10
C VAL A 1062 76.28 -51.15 38.23
N LEU A 1063 75.65 -51.88 39.14
CA LEU A 1063 76.30 -52.52 40.29
C LEU A 1063 77.16 -53.72 39.82
N ARG A 1064 78.42 -53.81 40.25
CA ARG A 1064 79.37 -54.86 39.85
C ARG A 1064 78.95 -56.22 40.42
N THR A 1065 78.96 -57.27 39.59
CA THR A 1065 78.78 -58.66 40.03
C THR A 1065 80.08 -59.46 39.92
N ASP A 1066 80.19 -60.59 40.65
CA ASP A 1066 81.42 -61.40 40.71
C ASP A 1066 81.85 -62.00 39.35
N ASP A 1067 80.91 -62.10 38.39
CA ASP A 1067 81.16 -62.61 37.03
C ASP A 1067 81.75 -61.54 36.08
N ASP A 1068 81.80 -60.26 36.48
CA ASP A 1068 82.32 -59.17 35.64
C ASP A 1068 83.84 -58.98 35.89
N VAL A 1069 84.71 -59.49 34.98
CA VAL A 1069 86.17 -59.27 34.98
C VAL A 1069 86.47 -57.85 34.44
N PRO A 1070 86.89 -56.87 35.26
CA PRO A 1070 87.05 -55.49 34.79
C PRO A 1070 88.40 -55.31 34.07
N ALA A 1071 88.39 -54.67 32.91
CA ALA A 1071 89.57 -54.14 32.22
C ALA A 1071 89.69 -52.62 32.45
N PRO A 1072 90.89 -52.01 32.31
CA PRO A 1072 91.06 -50.55 32.38
C PRO A 1072 90.22 -49.82 31.32
N GLN A 1073 89.64 -48.67 31.67
CA GLN A 1073 88.83 -47.85 30.77
C GLN A 1073 89.33 -46.39 30.79
N SER A 1074 89.52 -45.79 29.61
CA SER A 1074 89.59 -44.32 29.47
C SER A 1074 88.18 -43.79 29.26
N TRP A 1075 87.78 -42.80 30.06
CA TRP A 1075 86.42 -42.28 30.09
C TRP A 1075 86.40 -40.94 29.37
N TYR A 1076 85.49 -40.78 28.44
CA TYR A 1076 85.12 -39.45 27.96
C TYR A 1076 83.61 -39.33 28.01
N MET A 1077 83.16 -38.19 28.50
CA MET A 1077 81.75 -37.86 28.52
C MET A 1077 81.45 -37.25 27.16
N ASN A 1078 80.88 -38.05 26.26
CA ASN A 1078 80.38 -37.48 25.03
C ASN A 1078 79.15 -36.65 25.33
N VAL A 1079 79.14 -35.49 24.71
CA VAL A 1079 78.06 -34.56 24.79
C VAL A 1079 77.53 -34.38 23.39
N THR A 1080 76.41 -35.03 23.08
CA THR A 1080 75.71 -34.83 21.81
C THR A 1080 74.34 -34.20 22.04
N ILE A 1081 73.95 -33.26 21.18
CA ILE A 1081 72.56 -32.82 21.07
C ILE A 1081 71.78 -34.03 20.53
N ARG A 1082 70.60 -34.36 21.09
CA ARG A 1082 69.78 -35.45 20.49
C ARG A 1082 69.11 -34.90 19.23
N GLU A 1083 69.08 -35.72 18.19
CA GLU A 1083 68.42 -35.43 16.91
C GLU A 1083 66.96 -35.01 17.10
N ASN A 1084 66.55 -33.99 16.36
CA ASN A 1084 65.18 -33.48 16.30
C ASN A 1084 64.24 -34.56 15.74
N PRO A 1085 63.24 -35.04 16.52
CA PRO A 1085 62.31 -36.07 16.04
C PRO A 1085 61.32 -35.56 14.98
N PHE A 1086 61.32 -34.26 14.64
CA PHE A 1086 60.36 -33.65 13.70
C PHE A 1086 60.97 -33.22 12.34
N GLY A 1087 62.19 -33.66 12.00
CA GLY A 1087 62.67 -33.65 10.60
C GLY A 1087 62.86 -32.28 9.94
N GLY A 1088 63.39 -31.28 10.66
CA GLY A 1088 63.89 -30.03 10.08
C GLY A 1088 65.39 -30.10 9.79
N ALA A 1089 65.85 -29.41 8.75
CA ALA A 1089 67.24 -29.41 8.29
C ALA A 1089 68.24 -29.16 9.44
N ASP A 1090 69.33 -29.94 9.47
CA ASP A 1090 70.45 -29.78 10.39
C ASP A 1090 70.99 -28.35 10.31
N GLU A 1091 70.58 -27.47 11.24
CA GLU A 1091 71.36 -26.27 11.49
C GLU A 1091 72.73 -26.72 12.03
N PRO A 1092 73.84 -26.29 11.40
CA PRO A 1092 75.17 -26.62 11.91
C PRO A 1092 75.32 -26.00 13.29
N LEU A 1093 75.92 -26.78 14.20
CA LEU A 1093 76.44 -26.35 15.50
C LEU A 1093 76.73 -24.84 15.53
N SER A 1094 76.09 -24.07 16.41
CA SER A 1094 76.71 -22.85 16.90
C SER A 1094 77.92 -23.26 17.76
N SER A 1095 79.03 -23.55 17.08
CA SER A 1095 80.44 -23.74 17.50
C SER A 1095 80.84 -24.52 18.78
N ASP A 1096 79.94 -24.94 19.67
CA ASP A 1096 80.33 -25.30 21.05
C ASP A 1096 80.02 -26.76 21.44
N ALA A 1097 80.24 -27.69 20.52
CA ALA A 1097 80.42 -29.11 20.87
C ALA A 1097 81.69 -29.23 21.73
N LYS A 1098 81.55 -29.58 23.02
CA LYS A 1098 82.66 -29.77 23.96
C LYS A 1098 82.86 -31.25 24.23
N THR A 1099 83.92 -31.84 23.69
CA THR A 1099 84.46 -33.14 24.12
C THR A 1099 85.38 -32.95 25.33
N MET A 1100 85.13 -33.66 26.42
CA MET A 1100 85.99 -33.66 27.61
C MET A 1100 86.78 -34.97 27.67
N PRO A 1101 88.02 -35.03 27.17
CA PRO A 1101 88.86 -36.21 27.36
C PRO A 1101 89.36 -36.26 28.80
N ILE A 1102 89.21 -37.42 29.46
CA ILE A 1102 89.83 -37.71 30.75
C ILE A 1102 90.93 -38.75 30.47
N TYR A 1103 92.20 -38.37 30.61
CA TYR A 1103 93.35 -39.27 30.45
C TYR A 1103 93.94 -39.64 31.81
N VAL A 1104 94.35 -40.91 31.97
CA VAL A 1104 95.15 -41.41 33.10
C VAL A 1104 96.60 -41.55 32.65
N MET A 1105 97.57 -41.02 33.41
CA MET A 1105 98.98 -41.47 33.36
C MET A 1105 99.54 -41.58 34.79
N GLY A 1106 100.13 -42.73 35.13
CA GLY A 1106 100.76 -43.04 36.43
C GLY A 1106 102.09 -42.30 36.68
N GLU A 1107 102.80 -42.51 37.79
CA GLU A 1107 102.45 -43.20 39.03
C GLU A 1107 102.32 -42.14 40.15
N GLY A 1108 101.15 -42.06 40.78
CA GLY A 1108 100.93 -41.29 42.01
C GLY A 1108 100.90 -39.76 41.87
N TYR A 1109 99.68 -39.24 41.69
CA TYR A 1109 99.29 -37.81 41.71
C TYR A 1109 99.42 -37.03 40.39
N ALA A 1110 98.57 -37.37 39.41
CA ALA A 1110 97.88 -36.35 38.64
C ALA A 1110 96.46 -36.83 38.32
N THR A 1111 95.45 -35.94 38.42
CA THR A 1111 94.84 -35.30 37.23
C THR A 1111 93.60 -34.50 37.61
N GLY A 1112 93.71 -33.17 37.55
CA GLY A 1112 92.57 -32.29 37.29
C GLY A 1112 92.47 -32.01 35.78
N ILE A 1113 91.29 -31.53 35.34
CA ILE A 1113 90.99 -31.11 33.96
C ILE A 1113 92.11 -30.20 33.43
N GLU A 1114 92.87 -30.65 32.43
CA GLU A 1114 93.98 -29.87 31.87
C GLU A 1114 93.49 -28.88 30.80
N ASN A 1115 92.48 -29.23 30.00
CA ASN A 1115 91.99 -28.36 28.93
C ASN A 1115 90.54 -28.64 28.53
N VAL A 1116 89.83 -27.62 28.04
CA VAL A 1116 88.51 -27.72 27.41
C VAL A 1116 88.68 -27.22 25.98
N ASN A 1117 88.79 -28.12 24.99
CA ASN A 1117 88.90 -27.72 23.60
C ASN A 1117 87.50 -27.62 22.97
N THR A 1118 87.20 -26.46 22.39
CA THR A 1118 86.16 -26.26 21.37
C THR A 1118 86.80 -26.41 19.98
N ALA A 1119 86.04 -26.82 18.97
CA ALA A 1119 86.60 -27.27 17.70
C ALA A 1119 87.19 -26.17 16.79
N GLU A 1120 87.11 -24.88 17.13
CA GLU A 1120 87.68 -23.80 16.32
C GLU A 1120 88.48 -22.76 17.14
N GLU A 1121 89.61 -22.33 16.54
CA GLU A 1121 90.56 -21.33 17.03
C GLU A 1121 89.96 -19.90 17.09
N HIS A 1122 89.04 -19.64 18.02
CA HIS A 1122 88.69 -18.25 18.37
C HIS A 1122 88.81 -18.02 19.87
N ILE A 1123 90.00 -17.53 20.26
CA ILE A 1123 90.33 -17.08 21.62
C ILE A 1123 89.43 -15.89 21.97
N LEU A 1124 88.41 -16.12 22.79
CA LEU A 1124 87.64 -15.06 23.47
C LEU A 1124 88.08 -14.96 24.92
N HIS A 1125 88.90 -13.94 25.21
CA HIS A 1125 89.26 -13.55 26.58
C HIS A 1125 87.99 -13.44 27.47
N GLY A 1126 88.05 -14.03 28.65
CA GLY A 1126 86.92 -14.20 29.54
C GLY A 1126 87.21 -15.13 30.71
N ILE A 1127 86.46 -14.93 31.79
CA ILE A 1127 86.44 -15.79 32.97
C ILE A 1127 85.27 -16.75 32.79
N TYR A 1128 85.44 -18.04 33.07
CA TYR A 1128 84.44 -19.08 32.88
C TYR A 1128 84.45 -20.01 34.10
N ASP A 1129 83.28 -20.43 34.57
CA ASP A 1129 83.22 -21.49 35.59
C ASP A 1129 83.40 -22.89 34.99
N LEU A 1130 83.47 -23.92 35.85
CA LEU A 1130 83.60 -25.32 35.45
C LEU A 1130 82.40 -25.87 34.67
N GLN A 1131 81.33 -25.09 34.52
CA GLN A 1131 80.14 -25.42 33.71
C GLN A 1131 80.21 -24.74 32.33
N GLY A 1132 81.25 -23.94 32.06
CA GLY A 1132 81.46 -23.25 30.80
C GLY A 1132 80.69 -21.94 30.65
N ARG A 1133 80.13 -21.38 31.74
CA ARG A 1133 79.41 -20.10 31.73
C ARG A 1133 80.39 -18.95 31.85
N LYS A 1134 80.28 -17.93 30.98
CA LYS A 1134 81.13 -16.72 31.06
C LYS A 1134 80.74 -15.87 32.28
N LEU A 1135 81.69 -15.64 33.17
CA LEU A 1135 81.57 -14.81 34.36
C LEU A 1135 82.06 -13.39 34.07
N SER A 1136 81.37 -12.39 34.62
CA SER A 1136 81.71 -10.97 34.47
C SER A 1136 82.85 -10.53 35.39
N GLN A 1137 83.15 -11.31 36.45
CA GLN A 1137 84.22 -11.05 37.42
C GLN A 1137 84.76 -12.37 37.99
N GLU A 1138 85.95 -12.35 38.59
CA GLU A 1138 86.54 -13.55 39.18
C GLU A 1138 85.74 -14.00 40.41
N PRO A 1139 85.40 -15.29 40.53
CA PRO A 1139 84.65 -15.80 41.67
C PRO A 1139 85.47 -15.69 42.96
N GLU A 1140 84.82 -15.40 44.09
CA GLU A 1140 85.49 -15.21 45.41
C GLU A 1140 85.95 -16.52 46.06
N SER A 1141 85.47 -17.67 45.59
CA SER A 1141 85.96 -19.00 45.98
C SER A 1141 85.71 -20.03 44.88
N GLY A 1142 86.53 -21.07 44.82
CA GLY A 1142 86.38 -22.19 43.90
C GLY A 1142 87.30 -22.14 42.66
N ILE A 1143 87.13 -23.11 41.77
CA ILE A 1143 87.96 -23.28 40.56
C ILE A 1143 87.26 -22.64 39.37
N TYR A 1144 88.00 -21.88 38.56
CA TYR A 1144 87.51 -21.26 37.32
C TYR A 1144 88.59 -21.26 36.24
N ILE A 1145 88.19 -21.02 34.98
CA ILE A 1145 89.07 -20.88 33.83
C ILE A 1145 89.05 -19.41 33.43
N LYS A 1146 90.20 -18.74 33.33
CA LYS A 1146 90.30 -17.37 32.80
C LYS A 1146 91.32 -17.36 31.67
N ASP A 1147 90.88 -16.89 30.50
CA ASP A 1147 91.71 -16.79 29.29
C ASP A 1147 92.42 -18.12 28.94
N GLY A 1148 91.68 -19.23 29.07
CA GLY A 1148 92.17 -20.57 28.77
C GLY A 1148 93.06 -21.20 29.84
N LYS A 1149 93.27 -20.55 30.99
CA LYS A 1149 94.08 -21.09 32.11
C LYS A 1149 93.25 -21.26 33.36
N LYS A 1150 93.50 -22.35 34.11
CA LYS A 1150 92.85 -22.64 35.39
C LYS A 1150 93.36 -21.74 36.50
N TYR A 1151 92.43 -21.22 37.30
CA TYR A 1151 92.68 -20.48 38.53
C TYR A 1151 91.85 -21.08 39.67
N VAL A 1152 92.38 -21.00 40.88
CA VAL A 1152 91.72 -21.46 42.11
C VAL A 1152 91.76 -20.30 43.10
N LYS A 1153 90.59 -19.92 43.62
CA LYS A 1153 90.45 -18.90 44.68
C LYS A 1153 89.93 -19.52 45.97
#